data_AF-A0A1W6N3R3-F1
#
_entry.id   AF-A0A1W6N3R3-F1
#
_cell.length_a   1.000
_cell.length_b   1.000
_cell.length_c   1.000
_cell.angle_alpha   90.00
_cell.angle_beta   90.00
_cell.angle_gamma   90.00
#
_symmetry.space_group_name_H-M   'P 1'
#
loop_
_entity.id
_entity.type
_entity.pdbx_description
1 polymer ?
#
loop_
_entity_poly.entity_id
_entity_poly.type
_entity_poly.pdbx_seq_one_letter_code
_entity_poly.pdbx_strand_id
1 'polypeptide(L)'
;MLPLEVACAGDIPTRKIWVDAPDENNIKLSFIFDSLPNVAVFQRGKMLWIVFDQVFKLDLFHTKKFKNELIGRPHVIEHPEATIIRLELKESHIPAILRGKNTFSLQFSAFAQNHPHILPLDEGINDNGTLIFGFPNKTKPIVIKDPDANDYLYVFPLQQEGIEIERQFTDFTIIESLQGLVLNTGDDILNINIQNEKLSISGKNRALILSKNEDRKRQRNQAIVPALFPFLSELPPIPEKDWIYHRQFLLRKIHESSDPLKARHNLINFFINTHNIEEALGVAKLIKAESPLRAMLLALCKKIRLSRTLLDDMDLMSEPEMMLWLAYAESAQGFYKSAFEKFTQSLAYFQNYPTKIKNTLALMAAHSSLEVGYSAQIFLNLINQKELSRDQIVHHKYLLARELLLNDDKENAIAYLKNVQESHDNRKIKTLAILSLGTLDPEKNPDDFLKVLENLETEWRYDSIEVEVLERLIHLYLEKKEDVAVIKSVRTLSEYYPDFYNLEIYREQARNCFLNKTEQLLKESPIDAVAFFSTYRQFAGFEPRSIEVTHKIIDVMLDMKVYTKAEELLKLQLQNTEPKEPLYYILTIELANVLSEEEKDDEALKTLKAISSNDMNDDLKKRKAFLEAKILIELEKFDEARALMKSMNSNQIQLLQIQLAWQQKEWEELKKLLDEFLTTPPDNQPLNPRMILQYATSLANLGKTEDLKGLEEKYGSMMEKSHYKNEFQMLIHPLKPLAS
;
A
#
# COMPACT_ATOMS: atom_id res chain seq x y z
N MET A 1 -30.50 58.20 8.36
CA MET A 1 -30.81 57.20 7.31
C MET A 1 -29.95 57.52 6.10
N LEU A 2 -28.88 56.75 5.94
CA LEU A 2 -28.16 56.57 4.68
C LEU A 2 -28.04 55.04 4.52
N PRO A 3 -28.28 54.49 3.31
CA PRO A 3 -28.42 53.06 3.11
C PRO A 3 -27.03 52.42 2.95
N LEU A 4 -26.80 51.32 3.66
CA LEU A 4 -25.67 50.44 3.42
C LEU A 4 -25.98 49.56 2.20
N GLU A 5 -25.00 49.50 1.31
CA GLU A 5 -25.03 48.96 -0.04
C GLU A 5 -25.49 47.50 -0.09
N VAL A 6 -26.41 47.24 -1.02
CA VAL A 6 -26.70 45.91 -1.54
C VAL A 6 -25.49 45.48 -2.36
N ALA A 7 -24.73 44.50 -1.85
CA ALA A 7 -23.73 43.82 -2.65
C ALA A 7 -24.42 43.07 -3.80
N CYS A 8 -24.01 43.39 -5.02
CA CYS A 8 -24.48 42.80 -6.27
C CYS A 8 -24.41 41.26 -6.26
N ALA A 9 -25.40 40.67 -6.92
CA ALA A 9 -25.52 39.25 -7.23
C ALA A 9 -24.26 38.71 -7.93
N GLY A 10 -23.44 37.95 -7.20
CA GLY A 10 -22.67 36.86 -7.78
C GLY A 10 -23.58 35.64 -7.88
N ASP A 11 -23.58 34.94 -9.01
CA ASP A 11 -24.36 33.72 -9.19
C ASP A 11 -24.04 32.72 -8.08
N ILE A 12 -25.05 32.38 -7.26
CA ILE A 12 -24.93 31.35 -6.23
C ILE A 12 -24.57 30.03 -6.94
N PRO A 13 -23.41 29.41 -6.65
CA PRO A 13 -22.97 28.23 -7.37
C PRO A 13 -23.99 27.11 -7.20
N THR A 14 -24.30 26.42 -8.29
CA THR A 14 -25.18 25.24 -8.25
C THR A 14 -24.33 23.99 -8.08
N ARG A 15 -24.58 23.20 -7.03
CA ARG A 15 -23.86 21.96 -6.72
C ARG A 15 -24.76 20.76 -6.98
N LYS A 16 -24.21 19.76 -7.68
CA LYS A 16 -24.88 18.49 -7.96
C LYS A 16 -24.64 17.50 -6.81
N ILE A 17 -25.69 16.82 -6.39
CA ILE A 17 -25.61 15.69 -5.46
C ILE A 17 -25.49 14.41 -6.28
N TRP A 18 -24.45 13.62 -6.03
CA TRP A 18 -24.30 12.31 -6.62
C TRP A 18 -24.84 11.27 -5.64
N VAL A 19 -25.80 10.47 -6.09
CA VAL A 19 -26.32 9.34 -5.32
C VAL A 19 -25.85 8.07 -5.98
N ASP A 20 -24.95 7.37 -5.30
CA ASP A 20 -24.52 6.04 -5.67
C ASP A 20 -25.18 5.02 -4.72
N ALA A 21 -25.70 3.94 -5.28
CA ALA A 21 -26.40 2.90 -4.53
C ALA A 21 -25.86 1.56 -5.04
N PRO A 22 -24.68 1.14 -4.54
CA PRO A 22 -24.04 -0.08 -5.00
C PRO A 22 -24.92 -1.32 -4.77
N ASP A 23 -25.66 -1.38 -3.65
CA ASP A 23 -26.58 -2.47 -3.31
C ASP A 23 -27.85 -1.93 -2.60
N GLU A 24 -28.86 -2.78 -2.38
CA GLU A 24 -30.13 -2.42 -1.70
C GLU A 24 -29.94 -1.88 -0.27
N ASN A 25 -28.83 -2.23 0.40
CA ASN A 25 -28.54 -1.87 1.80
C ASN A 25 -27.47 -0.77 1.97
N ASN A 26 -26.90 -0.27 0.87
CA ASN A 26 -25.78 0.69 0.90
C ASN A 26 -26.08 1.88 -0.01
N ILE A 27 -26.13 3.09 0.56
CA ILE A 27 -26.29 4.33 -0.20
C ILE A 27 -25.12 5.27 0.10
N LYS A 28 -24.56 5.90 -0.93
CA LYS A 28 -23.53 6.93 -0.82
C LYS A 28 -24.00 8.22 -1.46
N LEU A 29 -24.13 9.27 -0.65
CA LEU A 29 -24.37 10.65 -1.08
C LEU A 29 -23.02 11.36 -1.20
N SER A 30 -22.69 11.90 -2.37
CA SER A 30 -21.42 12.61 -2.58
C SER A 30 -21.64 14.04 -3.09
N PHE A 31 -20.94 14.98 -2.47
CA PHE A 31 -20.91 16.40 -2.79
C PHE A 31 -19.50 16.77 -3.24
N ILE A 32 -19.39 17.42 -4.39
CA ILE A 32 -18.09 17.80 -4.98
C ILE A 32 -17.91 19.31 -4.86
N PHE A 33 -16.78 19.72 -4.29
CA PHE A 33 -16.44 21.12 -4.06
C PHE A 33 -15.09 21.47 -4.68
N ASP A 34 -14.90 22.74 -5.02
CA ASP A 34 -13.60 23.24 -5.49
C ASP A 34 -12.61 23.33 -4.31
N SER A 35 -13.12 23.69 -3.13
CA SER A 35 -12.48 23.57 -1.82
C SER A 35 -13.50 23.05 -0.80
N LEU A 36 -13.10 22.13 0.08
CA LEU A 36 -14.02 21.51 1.04
C LEU A 36 -14.51 22.56 2.07
N PRO A 37 -15.84 22.78 2.19
CA PRO A 37 -16.41 23.61 3.24
C PRO A 37 -16.29 22.94 4.62
N ASN A 38 -16.43 23.73 5.68
CA ASN A 38 -16.70 23.15 6.99
C ASN A 38 -18.14 22.64 7.02
N VAL A 39 -18.35 21.50 7.67
CA VAL A 39 -19.68 20.87 7.73
C VAL A 39 -19.97 20.35 9.13
N ALA A 40 -21.22 20.52 9.55
CA ALA A 40 -21.77 19.83 10.72
C ALA A 40 -22.78 18.78 10.26
N VAL A 41 -22.68 17.58 10.81
CA VAL A 41 -23.61 16.48 10.57
C VAL A 41 -24.06 15.91 11.91
N PHE A 42 -25.36 15.94 12.16
CA PHE A 42 -25.95 15.45 13.40
C PHE A 42 -27.34 14.88 13.15
N GLN A 43 -27.74 13.91 13.97
CA GLN A 43 -29.06 13.32 13.89
C GLN A 43 -29.94 13.89 15.00
N ARG A 44 -31.17 14.27 14.64
CA ARG A 44 -32.18 14.71 15.59
C ARG A 44 -33.51 14.02 15.29
N GLY A 45 -33.91 13.10 16.16
CA GLY A 45 -35.05 12.22 15.91
C GLY A 45 -34.82 11.36 14.66
N LYS A 46 -35.75 11.41 13.69
CA LYS A 46 -35.63 10.71 12.39
C LYS A 46 -34.97 11.54 11.30
N MET A 47 -34.49 12.73 11.63
CA MET A 47 -33.96 13.68 10.64
C MET A 47 -32.46 13.80 10.80
N LEU A 48 -31.73 13.54 9.71
CA LEU A 48 -30.31 13.87 9.59
C LEU A 48 -30.18 15.31 9.10
N TRP A 49 -29.38 16.09 9.81
CA TRP A 49 -29.06 17.48 9.48
C TRP A 49 -27.65 17.55 8.92
N ILE A 50 -27.49 18.24 7.80
CA ILE A 50 -26.20 18.53 7.17
C ILE A 50 -26.13 20.04 6.96
N VAL A 51 -25.15 20.69 7.58
CA VAL A 51 -25.01 22.15 7.58
C VAL A 51 -23.64 22.53 7.04
N PHE A 52 -23.61 23.14 5.87
CA PHE A 52 -22.39 23.67 5.24
C PHE A 52 -22.24 25.16 5.54
N ASP A 53 -21.01 25.60 5.83
CA ASP A 53 -20.66 27.01 6.06
C ASP A 53 -20.56 27.86 4.78
N GLN A 54 -21.18 27.39 3.69
CA GLN A 54 -21.21 28.06 2.38
C GLN A 54 -22.62 28.04 1.80
N VAL A 55 -22.97 29.10 1.06
CA VAL A 55 -24.25 29.22 0.35
C VAL A 55 -24.13 28.69 -1.07
N PHE A 56 -24.92 27.67 -1.41
CA PHE A 56 -25.01 27.13 -2.77
C PHE A 56 -26.42 26.60 -3.06
N LYS A 57 -26.79 26.53 -4.35
CA LYS A 57 -28.06 25.91 -4.79
C LYS A 57 -27.85 24.42 -5.00
N LEU A 58 -28.75 23.60 -4.48
CA LEU A 58 -28.73 22.15 -4.69
C LEU A 58 -29.52 21.79 -5.95
N ASP A 59 -28.85 21.15 -6.91
CA ASP A 59 -29.50 20.59 -8.09
C ASP A 59 -30.12 19.22 -7.74
N LEU A 60 -31.45 19.21 -7.62
CA LEU A 60 -32.25 18.02 -7.30
C LEU A 60 -32.81 17.32 -8.55
N PHE A 61 -32.40 17.68 -9.77
CA PHE A 61 -33.00 17.14 -11.00
C PHE A 61 -32.70 15.66 -11.27
N HIS A 62 -31.64 15.07 -10.69
CA HIS A 62 -31.29 13.65 -10.82
C HIS A 62 -31.86 12.74 -9.69
N THR A 63 -32.95 13.15 -9.05
CA THR A 63 -33.55 12.47 -7.88
C THR A 63 -34.39 11.22 -8.20
N LYS A 64 -34.41 10.72 -9.45
CA LYS A 64 -35.13 9.47 -9.80
C LYS A 64 -34.60 8.23 -9.06
N LYS A 65 -33.38 8.27 -8.50
CA LYS A 65 -32.78 7.21 -7.67
C LYS A 65 -33.15 7.27 -6.17
N PHE A 66 -33.83 8.30 -5.66
CA PHE A 66 -34.40 8.32 -4.30
C PHE A 66 -35.69 7.46 -4.19
N LYS A 67 -35.92 6.54 -5.13
CA LYS A 67 -36.96 5.51 -5.06
C LYS A 67 -36.54 4.29 -4.22
N ASN A 68 -35.29 4.22 -3.76
CA ASN A 68 -34.86 3.23 -2.77
C ASN A 68 -35.41 3.61 -1.39
N GLU A 69 -35.91 2.63 -0.66
CA GLU A 69 -36.76 2.78 0.55
C GLU A 69 -36.04 3.35 1.79
N LEU A 70 -34.72 3.63 1.70
CA LEU A 70 -33.84 3.93 2.84
C LEU A 70 -33.72 5.41 3.25
N ILE A 71 -33.80 6.37 2.31
CA ILE A 71 -33.61 7.81 2.60
C ILE A 71 -34.73 8.64 1.96
N GLY A 72 -35.34 9.54 2.73
CA GLY A 72 -36.34 10.50 2.29
C GLY A 72 -35.78 11.59 1.39
N ARG A 73 -36.67 12.39 0.78
CA ARG A 73 -36.25 13.50 -0.09
C ARG A 73 -35.50 14.58 0.72
N PRO A 74 -34.37 15.11 0.23
CA PRO A 74 -33.70 16.24 0.86
C PRO A 74 -34.58 17.49 0.85
N HIS A 75 -34.71 18.13 2.00
CA HIS A 75 -35.32 19.44 2.16
C HIS A 75 -34.24 20.45 2.49
N VAL A 76 -34.20 21.57 1.77
CA VAL A 76 -33.22 22.64 1.99
C VAL A 76 -33.89 23.75 2.80
N ILE A 77 -33.25 24.18 3.88
CA ILE A 77 -33.68 25.37 4.64
C ILE A 77 -32.88 26.56 4.11
N GLU A 78 -33.59 27.63 3.77
CA GLU A 78 -32.98 28.89 3.35
C GLU A 78 -32.25 29.54 4.53
N HIS A 79 -30.97 29.85 4.35
CA HIS A 79 -30.15 30.56 5.32
C HIS A 79 -29.20 31.53 4.60
N PRO A 80 -29.00 32.76 5.10
CA PRO A 80 -28.21 33.79 4.40
C PRO A 80 -26.72 33.45 4.31
N GLU A 81 -26.19 32.65 5.25
CA GLU A 81 -24.75 32.36 5.38
C GLU A 81 -24.41 30.86 5.24
N ALA A 82 -25.40 29.99 5.02
CA ALA A 82 -25.21 28.55 5.10
C ALA A 82 -26.15 27.79 4.15
N THR A 83 -25.78 26.56 3.81
CA THR A 83 -26.69 25.61 3.14
C THR A 83 -27.04 24.50 4.11
N ILE A 84 -28.32 24.44 4.49
CA ILE A 84 -28.84 23.49 5.48
C ILE A 84 -29.70 22.46 4.76
N ILE A 85 -29.35 21.19 4.90
CA ILE A 85 -30.06 20.06 4.29
C ILE A 85 -30.62 19.17 5.40
N ARG A 86 -31.92 18.85 5.30
CA ARG A 86 -32.61 17.89 6.15
C ARG A 86 -33.01 16.66 5.34
N LEU A 87 -32.65 15.48 5.85
CA LEU A 87 -32.95 14.18 5.25
C LEU A 87 -33.69 13.30 6.26
N GLU A 88 -34.83 12.74 5.86
CA GLU A 88 -35.56 11.78 6.68
C GLU A 88 -34.93 10.38 6.54
N LEU A 89 -34.60 9.73 7.65
CA LEU A 89 -34.06 8.37 7.66
C LEU A 89 -35.19 7.35 7.91
N LYS A 90 -35.31 6.34 7.04
CA LYS A 90 -36.24 5.22 7.19
C LYS A 90 -35.41 3.96 7.53
N GLU A 91 -35.57 3.44 8.75
CA GLU A 91 -34.84 2.29 9.36
C GLU A 91 -33.40 2.55 9.87
N SER A 92 -32.91 1.63 10.71
CA SER A 92 -31.72 1.70 11.58
C SER A 92 -30.37 1.66 10.84
N HIS A 93 -30.12 2.64 9.98
CA HIS A 93 -28.86 2.83 9.28
C HIS A 93 -28.05 3.97 9.90
N ILE A 94 -26.75 3.74 10.10
CA ILE A 94 -25.85 4.70 10.72
C ILE A 94 -25.10 5.44 9.59
N PRO A 95 -25.12 6.78 9.52
CA PRO A 95 -24.46 7.53 8.44
C PRO A 95 -22.97 7.71 8.72
N ALA A 96 -22.08 7.19 7.88
CA ALA A 96 -20.63 7.40 7.96
C ALA A 96 -20.10 8.45 6.99
N ILE A 97 -19.17 9.28 7.47
CA ILE A 97 -18.54 10.33 6.67
C ILE A 97 -17.31 9.74 5.97
N LEU A 98 -17.26 9.86 4.65
CA LEU A 98 -16.10 9.55 3.82
C LEU A 98 -15.59 10.83 3.15
N ARG A 99 -14.28 11.08 3.29
CA ARG A 99 -13.62 12.26 2.69
C ARG A 99 -12.67 11.85 1.57
N GLY A 100 -12.79 12.55 0.44
CA GLY A 100 -11.76 12.61 -0.59
C GLY A 100 -11.20 14.03 -0.70
N LYS A 101 -10.16 14.24 -1.51
CA LYS A 101 -9.44 15.51 -1.66
C LYS A 101 -10.36 16.73 -1.90
N ASN A 102 -11.42 16.54 -2.69
CA ASN A 102 -12.40 17.57 -3.07
C ASN A 102 -13.86 17.09 -2.93
N THR A 103 -14.07 15.98 -2.22
CA THR A 103 -15.37 15.29 -2.17
C THR A 103 -15.76 15.01 -0.73
N PHE A 104 -16.94 15.49 -0.34
CA PHE A 104 -17.59 15.15 0.92
C PHE A 104 -18.65 14.10 0.65
N SER A 105 -18.54 12.92 1.27
CA SER A 105 -19.49 11.84 1.05
C SER A 105 -20.08 11.31 2.35
N LEU A 106 -21.36 10.94 2.33
CA LEU A 106 -22.07 10.25 3.40
C LEU A 106 -22.46 8.87 2.91
N GLN A 107 -21.97 7.83 3.58
CA GLN A 107 -22.32 6.44 3.34
C GLN A 107 -23.31 5.97 4.41
N PHE A 108 -24.41 5.37 4.00
CA PHE A 108 -25.43 4.80 4.87
C PHE A 108 -25.36 3.28 4.73
N SER A 109 -25.13 2.56 5.82
CA SER A 109 -25.15 1.09 5.83
C SER A 109 -25.69 0.55 7.14
N ALA A 110 -26.20 -0.68 7.12
CA ALA A 110 -26.72 -1.37 8.30
C ALA A 110 -25.62 -1.76 9.31
N PHE A 111 -24.35 -1.71 8.90
CA PHE A 111 -23.18 -2.12 9.69
C PHE A 111 -22.08 -1.04 9.77
N ALA A 112 -22.39 0.21 9.44
CA ALA A 112 -21.42 1.30 9.54
C ALA A 112 -21.06 1.54 11.01
N GLN A 113 -19.82 1.25 11.37
CA GLN A 113 -19.21 1.82 12.56
C GLN A 113 -18.84 3.27 12.23
N ASN A 114 -19.63 4.21 12.74
CA ASN A 114 -19.15 5.56 12.91
C ASN A 114 -18.10 5.55 14.02
N HIS A 115 -16.84 5.70 13.64
CA HIS A 115 -15.80 6.03 14.59
C HIS A 115 -15.84 7.55 14.78
N PRO A 116 -16.14 8.06 15.99
CA PRO A 116 -16.19 9.49 16.20
C PRO A 116 -14.77 10.05 16.16
N HIS A 117 -14.56 11.04 15.28
CA HIS A 117 -13.60 12.08 15.58
C HIS A 117 -14.20 12.86 16.75
N ILE A 118 -13.68 12.71 17.96
CA ILE A 118 -14.27 13.35 19.14
C ILE A 118 -13.63 14.73 19.27
N LEU A 119 -14.42 15.80 19.34
CA LEU A 119 -13.98 17.10 19.83
C LEU A 119 -13.75 16.97 21.35
N PRO A 120 -12.50 16.99 21.84
CA PRO A 120 -12.26 16.98 23.28
C PRO A 120 -12.70 18.32 23.88
N LEU A 121 -13.90 18.34 24.44
CA LEU A 121 -14.41 19.48 25.18
C LEU A 121 -13.77 19.51 26.58
N ASP A 122 -12.61 20.16 26.69
CA ASP A 122 -12.00 20.54 27.96
C ASP A 122 -12.80 21.70 28.59
N GLU A 123 -13.71 21.36 29.50
CA GLU A 123 -14.57 22.32 30.19
C GLU A 123 -13.78 23.10 31.27
N GLY A 124 -13.63 24.40 31.08
CA GLY A 124 -13.20 25.37 32.07
C GLY A 124 -14.35 26.30 32.46
N ILE A 125 -14.46 26.66 33.74
CA ILE A 125 -15.44 27.64 34.22
C ILE A 125 -14.68 28.83 34.77
N ASN A 126 -15.04 30.02 34.32
CA ASN A 126 -14.60 31.28 34.95
C ASN A 126 -15.58 31.68 36.06
N ASP A 127 -15.10 32.46 37.04
CA ASP A 127 -15.86 32.92 38.22
C ASP A 127 -17.19 33.65 37.89
N ASN A 128 -17.41 34.04 36.62
CA ASN A 128 -18.61 34.73 36.14
C ASN A 128 -19.69 33.80 35.53
N GLY A 129 -19.56 32.48 35.64
CA GLY A 129 -20.55 31.54 35.10
C GLY A 129 -20.49 31.35 33.57
N THR A 130 -19.32 31.60 32.98
CA THR A 130 -19.01 31.35 31.57
C THR A 130 -18.39 29.96 31.42
N LEU A 131 -18.92 29.15 30.51
CA LEU A 131 -18.31 27.88 30.12
C LEU A 131 -17.29 28.11 29.01
N ILE A 132 -16.13 27.49 29.14
CA ILE A 132 -15.04 27.58 28.17
C ILE A 132 -14.71 26.17 27.71
N PHE A 133 -14.65 25.96 26.40
CA PHE A 133 -14.22 24.72 25.79
C PHE A 133 -12.99 24.97 24.92
N GLY A 134 -12.05 24.02 24.90
CA GLY A 134 -11.08 23.94 23.81
C GLY A 134 -11.83 23.76 22.48
N PHE A 135 -11.54 24.61 21.51
CA PHE A 135 -12.27 24.64 20.25
C PHE A 135 -11.32 24.99 19.09
N PRO A 136 -11.01 24.03 18.20
CA PRO A 136 -10.11 24.29 17.10
C PRO A 136 -10.87 25.00 15.99
N ASN A 137 -10.16 25.92 15.33
CA ASN A 137 -10.67 26.87 14.36
C ASN A 137 -11.55 28.02 14.88
N LYS A 138 -11.39 29.15 14.17
CA LYS A 138 -12.28 30.32 14.27
C LYS A 138 -13.44 30.15 13.27
N THR A 139 -14.47 29.39 13.65
CA THR A 139 -15.72 29.30 12.88
C THR A 139 -16.78 30.21 13.49
N LYS A 140 -17.74 30.66 12.68
CA LYS A 140 -18.91 31.41 13.20
C LYS A 140 -20.06 30.44 13.48
N PRO A 141 -20.81 30.59 14.60
CA PRO A 141 -21.99 29.79 14.84
C PRO A 141 -23.08 30.14 13.83
N ILE A 142 -23.66 29.12 13.21
CA ILE A 142 -24.87 29.24 12.39
C ILE A 142 -26.05 28.99 13.32
N VAL A 143 -26.90 30.00 13.48
CA VAL A 143 -28.10 29.91 14.33
C VAL A 143 -29.28 29.45 13.49
N ILE A 144 -29.80 28.27 13.80
CA ILE A 144 -30.90 27.65 13.08
C ILE A 144 -32.08 27.54 14.05
N LYS A 145 -33.26 27.96 13.61
CA LYS A 145 -34.49 27.69 14.34
C LYS A 145 -35.11 26.41 13.79
N ASP A 146 -35.29 25.39 14.63
CA ASP A 146 -35.86 24.12 14.22
C ASP A 146 -37.34 24.34 13.84
N PRO A 147 -37.76 24.04 12.58
CA PRO A 147 -39.13 24.27 12.15
C PRO A 147 -40.14 23.32 12.80
N ASP A 148 -39.70 22.17 13.32
CA ASP A 148 -40.58 21.16 13.93
C ASP A 148 -40.65 21.33 15.45
N ALA A 149 -39.51 21.58 16.11
CA ALA A 149 -39.42 21.71 17.56
C ALA A 149 -39.54 23.16 18.06
N ASN A 150 -39.40 24.15 17.17
CA ASN A 150 -39.45 25.59 17.45
C ASN A 150 -38.42 26.08 18.49
N ASP A 151 -37.32 25.34 18.65
CA ASP A 151 -36.17 25.68 19.49
C ASP A 151 -34.97 26.13 18.65
N TYR A 152 -33.88 26.54 19.31
CA TYR A 152 -32.70 27.13 18.67
C TYR A 152 -31.52 26.16 18.69
N LEU A 153 -30.88 26.01 17.53
CA LEU A 153 -29.67 25.24 17.31
C LEU A 153 -28.52 26.19 16.96
N TYR A 154 -27.47 26.23 17.78
CA TYR A 154 -26.22 26.87 17.43
C TYR A 154 -25.28 25.80 16.87
N VAL A 155 -25.10 25.82 15.56
CA VAL A 155 -24.31 24.83 14.83
C VAL A 155 -22.96 25.43 14.48
N PHE A 156 -21.90 24.70 14.79
CA PHE A 156 -20.53 25.05 14.43
C PHE A 156 -20.01 24.00 13.43
N PRO A 157 -20.05 24.29 12.12
CA PRO A 157 -19.44 23.43 11.12
C PRO A 157 -17.93 23.36 11.35
N LEU A 158 -17.37 22.16 11.36
CA LEU A 158 -15.93 21.92 11.52
C LEU A 158 -15.42 21.04 10.39
N GLN A 159 -14.11 20.78 10.32
CA GLN A 159 -13.57 19.85 9.33
C GLN A 159 -13.57 18.40 9.81
N GLN A 160 -13.26 18.07 11.06
CA GLN A 160 -13.15 16.64 11.39
C GLN A 160 -13.88 16.25 12.65
N GLU A 161 -14.07 17.15 13.60
CA GLU A 161 -14.51 16.76 14.94
C GLU A 161 -16.02 16.77 15.10
N GLY A 162 -16.55 15.81 15.86
CA GLY A 162 -17.94 15.69 16.30
C GLY A 162 -18.03 15.38 17.80
N ILE A 163 -19.23 15.12 18.31
CA ILE A 163 -19.48 14.81 19.71
C ILE A 163 -20.08 13.42 19.82
N GLU A 164 -19.42 12.52 20.55
CA GLU A 164 -19.88 11.13 20.73
C GLU A 164 -20.99 11.00 21.78
N ILE A 165 -20.97 11.81 22.83
CA ILE A 165 -21.91 11.70 23.95
C ILE A 165 -22.64 13.02 24.13
N GLU A 166 -23.98 12.97 24.03
CA GLU A 166 -24.84 14.10 24.36
C GLU A 166 -24.58 14.57 25.80
N ARG A 167 -24.38 15.88 25.98
CA ARG A 167 -24.17 16.49 27.31
C ARG A 167 -25.29 17.46 27.62
N GLN A 168 -26.06 17.15 28.65
CA GLN A 168 -27.16 17.99 29.11
C GLN A 168 -26.68 18.97 30.18
N PHE A 169 -26.93 20.26 29.95
CA PHE A 169 -26.79 21.33 30.93
C PHE A 169 -28.16 21.91 31.25
N THR A 170 -28.26 22.69 32.33
CA THR A 170 -29.53 23.31 32.76
C THR A 170 -30.13 24.21 31.69
N ASP A 171 -29.27 24.95 30.98
CA ASP A 171 -29.68 26.01 30.05
C ASP A 171 -29.54 25.61 28.57
N PHE A 172 -28.80 24.53 28.26
CA PHE A 172 -28.59 24.05 26.89
C PHE A 172 -28.15 22.58 26.87
N THR A 173 -28.23 21.93 25.72
CA THR A 173 -27.74 20.57 25.50
C THR A 173 -26.74 20.54 24.36
N ILE A 174 -25.62 19.84 24.53
CA ILE A 174 -24.69 19.54 23.44
C ILE A 174 -25.16 18.23 22.80
N ILE A 175 -25.57 18.29 21.53
CA ILE A 175 -26.11 17.12 20.80
C ILE A 175 -24.95 16.26 20.29
N GLU A 176 -25.15 14.93 20.27
CA GLU A 176 -24.31 13.99 19.54
C GLU A 176 -24.22 14.36 18.05
N SER A 177 -23.00 14.44 17.52
CA SER A 177 -22.73 14.84 16.15
C SER A 177 -21.62 13.99 15.55
N LEU A 178 -21.77 13.67 14.27
CA LEU A 178 -20.75 12.99 13.47
C LEU A 178 -19.62 13.94 13.07
N GLN A 179 -19.98 15.22 12.89
CA GLN A 179 -19.04 16.30 12.60
C GLN A 179 -19.67 17.63 13.04
N GLY A 180 -18.84 18.60 13.40
CA GLY A 180 -19.24 19.87 13.99
C GLY A 180 -19.67 19.76 15.46
N LEU A 181 -19.89 20.91 16.08
CA LEU A 181 -20.49 21.02 17.43
C LEU A 181 -21.91 21.57 17.29
N VAL A 182 -22.86 21.05 18.07
CA VAL A 182 -24.24 21.53 18.06
C VAL A 182 -24.72 21.76 19.48
N LEU A 183 -25.18 22.98 19.73
CA LEU A 183 -25.83 23.36 20.98
C LEU A 183 -27.32 23.56 20.73
N ASN A 184 -28.15 22.95 21.55
CA ASN A 184 -29.60 23.11 21.56
C ASN A 184 -30.02 23.93 22.77
N THR A 185 -30.86 24.94 22.54
CA THR A 185 -31.54 25.69 23.59
C THR A 185 -33.02 25.91 23.27
N GLY A 186 -33.86 25.94 24.30
CA GLY A 186 -35.28 26.28 24.14
C GLY A 186 -35.51 27.69 23.60
N ASP A 187 -34.71 28.66 24.05
CA ASP A 187 -34.77 30.07 23.64
C ASP A 187 -33.39 30.56 23.16
N ASP A 188 -33.32 31.66 22.41
CA ASP A 188 -32.06 32.30 21.93
C ASP A 188 -31.35 33.08 23.05
N ILE A 189 -30.95 32.35 24.10
CA ILE A 189 -30.40 32.89 25.35
C ILE A 189 -28.88 32.86 25.45
N LEU A 190 -28.18 32.20 24.52
CA LEU A 190 -26.72 32.04 24.60
C LEU A 190 -25.98 33.15 23.87
N ASN A 191 -24.94 33.68 24.52
CA ASN A 191 -23.91 34.51 23.91
C ASN A 191 -22.64 33.67 23.76
N ILE A 192 -22.21 33.52 22.51
CA ILE A 192 -21.11 32.65 22.10
C ILE A 192 -19.99 33.52 21.57
N ASN A 193 -18.78 33.31 22.08
CA ASN A 193 -17.59 34.01 21.62
C ASN A 193 -16.41 33.04 21.49
N ILE A 194 -15.75 33.03 20.33
CA ILE A 194 -14.60 32.17 20.04
C ILE A 194 -13.35 33.06 19.94
N GLN A 195 -12.42 32.88 20.89
CA GLN A 195 -11.14 33.61 20.92
C GLN A 195 -10.03 32.68 21.40
N ASN A 196 -8.86 32.75 20.77
CA ASN A 196 -7.66 31.98 21.15
C ASN A 196 -7.93 30.48 21.33
N GLU A 197 -8.60 29.85 20.34
CA GLU A 197 -8.95 28.42 20.35
C GLU A 197 -9.80 27.99 21.55
N LYS A 198 -10.57 28.94 22.09
CA LYS A 198 -11.49 28.73 23.20
C LYS A 198 -12.88 29.22 22.81
N LEU A 199 -13.85 28.32 22.89
CA LEU A 199 -15.27 28.62 22.78
C LEU A 199 -15.78 29.01 24.17
N SER A 200 -16.17 30.28 24.33
CA SER A 200 -16.81 30.78 25.54
C SER A 200 -18.32 30.92 25.35
N ILE A 201 -19.07 30.29 26.24
CA ILE A 201 -20.53 30.29 26.27
C ILE A 201 -21.00 30.98 27.55
N SER A 202 -21.82 32.01 27.40
CA SER A 202 -22.45 32.75 28.49
C SER A 202 -23.93 32.97 28.17
N GLY A 203 -24.76 33.35 29.15
CA GLY A 203 -26.12 33.78 28.87
C GLY A 203 -26.18 35.26 28.48
N LYS A 204 -27.01 35.63 27.49
CA LYS A 204 -27.16 37.03 27.02
C LYS A 204 -27.64 37.96 28.14
N ASN A 205 -28.60 37.50 28.95
CA ASN A 205 -29.32 38.33 29.93
C ASN A 205 -29.22 37.80 31.38
N ARG A 206 -28.59 36.64 31.61
CA ARG A 206 -28.35 36.06 32.94
C ARG A 206 -27.13 35.14 32.91
N ALA A 207 -26.48 34.92 34.05
CA ALA A 207 -25.44 33.91 34.17
C ALA A 207 -26.02 32.50 33.96
N LEU A 208 -25.21 31.58 33.41
CA LEU A 208 -25.61 30.18 33.24
C LEU A 208 -25.75 29.51 34.62
N ILE A 209 -26.77 28.68 34.78
CA ILE A 209 -26.97 27.92 36.03
C ILE A 209 -26.06 26.68 35.98
N LEU A 210 -24.87 26.80 36.58
CA LEU A 210 -23.87 25.74 36.65
C LEU A 210 -23.90 25.03 38.01
N SER A 211 -23.78 23.70 38.01
CA SER A 211 -23.54 22.92 39.23
C SER A 211 -22.16 23.28 39.83
N LYS A 212 -22.07 23.37 41.16
CA LYS A 212 -20.86 23.85 41.87
C LYS A 212 -19.61 23.03 41.50
N ASN A 213 -18.49 23.73 41.32
CA ASN A 213 -17.18 23.13 41.00
C ASN A 213 -16.73 22.05 41.99
N GLU A 214 -17.14 22.13 43.26
CA GLU A 214 -16.81 21.11 44.27
C GLU A 214 -17.56 19.80 44.08
N ASP A 215 -18.82 19.84 43.65
CA ASP A 215 -19.63 18.64 43.36
C ASP A 215 -19.19 17.97 42.05
N ARG A 216 -18.68 18.77 41.09
CA ARG A 216 -18.09 18.26 39.84
C ARG A 216 -16.66 17.75 39.98
N LYS A 217 -15.81 18.37 40.81
CA LYS A 217 -14.51 17.79 41.19
C LYS A 217 -14.69 16.52 42.01
N ARG A 218 -15.76 16.45 42.82
CA ARG A 218 -16.20 15.21 43.44
C ARG A 218 -16.60 14.20 42.37
N GLN A 219 -17.45 14.49 41.39
CA GLN A 219 -17.75 13.55 40.29
C GLN A 219 -16.55 13.18 39.40
N ARG A 220 -15.64 14.11 39.08
CA ARG A 220 -14.42 13.86 38.29
C ARG A 220 -13.36 13.04 39.04
N ASN A 221 -13.37 13.10 40.38
CA ASN A 221 -12.62 12.20 41.28
C ASN A 221 -13.49 11.06 41.86
N GLN A 222 -14.75 10.92 41.41
CA GLN A 222 -15.71 9.88 41.82
C GLN A 222 -16.26 9.18 40.58
N ALA A 223 -15.35 8.67 39.78
CA ALA A 223 -15.41 7.27 39.42
C ALA A 223 -13.97 6.75 39.55
N ILE A 224 -13.52 6.51 40.78
CA ILE A 224 -12.43 5.55 40.98
C ILE A 224 -13.03 4.23 40.54
N VAL A 225 -12.95 3.94 39.24
CA VAL A 225 -13.35 2.64 38.72
C VAL A 225 -12.38 1.66 39.36
N PRO A 226 -12.87 0.67 40.14
CA PRO A 226 -11.98 -0.28 40.79
C PRO A 226 -11.07 -0.92 39.75
N ALA A 227 -9.76 -0.84 39.96
CA ALA A 227 -8.81 -1.52 39.11
C ALA A 227 -8.87 -3.03 39.39
N LEU A 228 -8.83 -3.85 38.35
CA LEU A 228 -8.64 -5.29 38.39
C LEU A 228 -7.29 -5.65 39.00
N PHE A 229 -6.31 -4.75 38.93
CA PHE A 229 -4.95 -4.95 39.43
C PHE A 229 -4.55 -3.94 40.52
N PRO A 230 -5.27 -3.87 41.66
CA PRO A 230 -5.04 -2.86 42.69
C PRO A 230 -3.72 -3.05 43.44
N PHE A 231 -3.04 -4.18 43.25
CA PHE A 231 -1.73 -4.48 43.83
C PHE A 231 -0.57 -3.83 43.05
N LEU A 232 -0.82 -3.32 41.83
CA LEU A 232 0.19 -2.59 41.06
C LEU A 232 0.39 -1.21 41.67
N SER A 233 1.42 -1.10 42.50
CA SER A 233 1.78 0.14 43.17
C SER A 233 3.15 0.63 42.73
N GLU A 234 3.36 1.94 42.83
CA GLU A 234 4.67 2.54 42.62
C GLU A 234 5.67 2.02 43.65
N LEU A 235 6.84 1.62 43.17
CA LEU A 235 7.95 1.19 44.02
C LEU A 235 9.02 2.30 44.07
N PRO A 236 9.67 2.49 45.22
CA PRO A 236 10.83 3.38 45.28
C PRO A 236 11.90 2.93 44.28
N PRO A 237 12.73 3.85 43.74
CA PRO A 237 13.77 3.47 42.79
C PRO A 237 14.76 2.50 43.44
N ILE A 238 14.79 1.26 42.93
CA ILE A 238 15.72 0.23 43.37
C ILE A 238 16.91 0.23 42.40
N PRO A 239 18.15 0.51 42.86
CA PRO A 239 19.33 0.43 42.01
C PRO A 239 19.47 -0.96 41.38
N GLU A 240 19.89 -1.01 40.13
CA GLU A 240 20.00 -2.27 39.36
C GLU A 240 20.88 -3.32 40.05
N LYS A 241 21.98 -2.87 40.67
CA LYS A 241 22.88 -3.70 41.49
C LYS A 241 22.18 -4.41 42.66
N ASP A 242 21.07 -3.86 43.14
CA ASP A 242 20.33 -4.35 44.30
C ASP A 242 19.10 -5.19 43.90
N TRP A 243 18.84 -5.36 42.61
CA TRP A 243 17.69 -6.13 42.11
C TRP A 243 17.75 -7.60 42.50
N ILE A 244 18.94 -8.21 42.45
CA ILE A 244 19.12 -9.62 42.84
C ILE A 244 18.80 -9.80 44.32
N TYR A 245 19.29 -8.90 45.18
CA TYR A 245 19.02 -8.93 46.61
C TYR A 245 17.53 -8.71 46.92
N HIS A 246 16.88 -7.75 46.25
CA HIS A 246 15.43 -7.51 46.40
C HIS A 246 14.59 -8.70 45.93
N ARG A 247 14.95 -9.33 44.81
CA ARG A 247 14.30 -10.56 44.33
C ARG A 247 14.43 -11.68 45.36
N GLN A 248 15.62 -11.93 45.88
CA GLN A 248 15.84 -12.96 46.91
C GLN A 248 15.06 -12.66 48.19
N PHE A 249 15.00 -11.40 48.60
CA PHE A 249 14.22 -10.94 49.74
C PHE A 249 12.71 -11.22 49.55
N LEU A 250 12.14 -10.88 48.39
CA LEU A 250 10.74 -11.14 48.09
C LEU A 250 10.42 -12.64 48.00
N LEU A 251 11.33 -13.44 47.42
CA LEU A 251 11.20 -14.90 47.40
C LEU A 251 11.22 -15.51 48.80
N ARG A 252 12.07 -15.00 49.69
CA ARG A 252 12.10 -15.40 51.09
C ARG A 252 10.79 -15.02 51.81
N LYS A 253 10.27 -13.82 51.56
CA LYS A 253 8.99 -13.36 52.11
C LYS A 253 7.81 -14.23 51.68
N ILE A 254 7.83 -14.84 50.50
CA ILE A 254 6.79 -15.78 50.07
C ILE A 254 6.73 -17.01 51.00
N HIS A 255 7.88 -17.48 51.49
CA HIS A 255 7.95 -18.65 52.39
C HIS A 255 7.64 -18.29 53.86
N GLU A 256 7.92 -17.05 54.26
CA GLU A 256 7.71 -16.56 55.63
C GLU A 256 6.32 -15.94 55.87
N SER A 257 5.57 -15.63 54.82
CA SER A 257 4.30 -14.89 54.91
C SER A 257 3.13 -15.77 55.33
N SER A 258 2.24 -15.22 56.17
CA SER A 258 0.92 -15.79 56.45
C SER A 258 -0.06 -15.65 55.28
N ASP A 259 0.23 -14.77 54.32
CA ASP A 259 -0.50 -14.61 53.05
C ASP A 259 0.48 -14.76 51.88
N PRO A 260 0.63 -15.99 51.34
CA PRO A 260 1.53 -16.25 50.22
C PRO A 260 1.10 -15.58 48.92
N LEU A 261 -0.20 -15.34 48.71
CA LEU A 261 -0.74 -14.75 47.48
C LEU A 261 -0.35 -13.28 47.37
N LYS A 262 -0.53 -12.52 48.46
CA LYS A 262 -0.06 -11.12 48.54
C LYS A 262 1.46 -11.02 48.35
N ALA A 263 2.23 -11.94 48.92
CA ALA A 263 3.68 -11.97 48.74
C ALA A 263 4.09 -12.25 47.28
N ARG A 264 3.35 -13.11 46.57
CA ARG A 264 3.52 -13.37 45.12
C ARG A 264 3.14 -12.17 44.27
N HIS A 265 2.05 -11.46 44.60
CA HIS A 265 1.68 -10.21 43.93
C HIS A 265 2.76 -9.12 44.10
N ASN A 266 3.38 -9.02 45.28
CA ASN A 266 4.51 -8.11 45.47
C ASN A 266 5.71 -8.46 44.57
N LEU A 267 5.99 -9.76 44.37
CA LEU A 267 7.04 -10.21 43.45
C LEU A 267 6.69 -9.89 41.99
N ILE A 268 5.43 -10.08 41.59
CA ILE A 268 4.95 -9.68 40.26
C ILE A 268 5.05 -8.17 40.06
N ASN A 269 4.61 -7.37 41.04
CA ASN A 269 4.70 -5.91 40.99
C ASN A 269 6.17 -5.44 40.88
N PHE A 270 7.09 -6.09 41.60
CA PHE A 270 8.52 -5.84 41.46
C PHE A 270 9.00 -6.10 40.03
N PHE A 271 8.70 -7.27 39.47
CA PHE A 271 9.12 -7.60 38.11
C PHE A 271 8.56 -6.66 37.04
N ILE A 272 7.29 -6.25 37.16
CA ILE A 272 6.68 -5.27 36.25
C ILE A 272 7.39 -3.91 36.34
N ASN A 273 7.62 -3.40 37.55
CA ASN A 273 8.32 -2.12 37.76
C ASN A 273 9.79 -2.14 37.31
N THR A 274 10.42 -3.31 37.27
CA THR A 274 11.79 -3.50 36.76
C THR A 274 11.85 -3.94 35.30
N HIS A 275 10.74 -3.89 34.55
CA HIS A 275 10.66 -4.31 33.13
C HIS A 275 10.97 -5.80 32.87
N ASN A 276 10.87 -6.68 33.88
CA ASN A 276 11.11 -8.12 33.80
C ASN A 276 9.79 -8.90 33.60
N ILE A 277 9.03 -8.56 32.55
CA ILE A 277 7.64 -9.02 32.39
C ILE A 277 7.52 -10.55 32.21
N GLU A 278 8.45 -11.19 31.51
CA GLU A 278 8.41 -12.65 31.31
C GLU A 278 8.57 -13.43 32.64
N GLU A 279 9.37 -12.91 33.58
CA GLU A 279 9.49 -13.48 34.93
C GLU A 279 8.20 -13.27 35.72
N ALA A 280 7.55 -12.10 35.59
CA ALA A 280 6.23 -11.87 36.17
C ALA A 280 5.19 -12.86 35.63
N LEU A 281 5.20 -13.11 34.31
CA LEU A 281 4.33 -14.10 33.65
C LEU A 281 4.65 -15.52 34.13
N GLY A 282 5.92 -15.86 34.33
CA GLY A 282 6.36 -17.13 34.90
C GLY A 282 5.78 -17.37 36.30
N VAL A 283 5.93 -16.38 37.19
CA VAL A 283 5.34 -16.43 38.54
C VAL A 283 3.81 -16.54 38.46
N ALA A 284 3.15 -15.73 37.65
CA ALA A 284 1.69 -15.79 37.46
C ALA A 284 1.24 -17.17 36.96
N LYS A 285 2.03 -17.85 36.12
CA LYS A 285 1.73 -19.21 35.65
C LYS A 285 1.88 -20.25 36.76
N LEU A 286 2.93 -20.17 37.57
CA LEU A 286 3.20 -21.11 38.66
C LEU A 286 2.11 -21.07 39.74
N ILE A 287 1.59 -19.88 40.01
CA ILE A 287 0.60 -19.67 41.07
C ILE A 287 -0.82 -19.96 40.59
N LYS A 288 -0.99 -20.41 39.33
CA LYS A 288 -2.29 -20.51 38.63
C LYS A 288 -3.10 -19.23 38.85
N ALA A 289 -2.45 -18.07 38.68
CA ALA A 289 -3.07 -16.76 38.89
C ALA A 289 -4.36 -16.64 38.11
N GLU A 290 -5.25 -15.78 38.60
CA GLU A 290 -6.46 -15.42 37.88
C GLU A 290 -6.12 -15.05 36.44
N SER A 291 -6.95 -15.54 35.53
CA SER A 291 -6.74 -15.39 34.10
C SER A 291 -6.68 -13.92 33.59
N PRO A 292 -7.29 -12.89 34.21
CA PRO A 292 -7.10 -11.49 33.80
C PRO A 292 -5.66 -11.01 33.99
N LEU A 293 -5.01 -11.37 35.10
CA LEU A 293 -3.60 -11.03 35.36
C LEU A 293 -2.68 -11.70 34.34
N ARG A 294 -2.97 -12.95 33.98
CA ARG A 294 -2.22 -13.65 32.93
C ARG A 294 -2.43 -13.00 31.56
N ALA A 295 -3.65 -12.60 31.22
CA ALA A 295 -3.95 -11.91 29.97
C ALA A 295 -3.23 -10.55 29.87
N MET A 296 -3.20 -9.77 30.95
CA MET A 296 -2.43 -8.52 31.06
C MET A 296 -0.94 -8.76 30.82
N LEU A 297 -0.35 -9.75 31.52
CA LEU A 297 1.08 -10.07 31.38
C LEU A 297 1.43 -10.59 29.99
N LEU A 298 0.54 -11.39 29.36
CA LEU A 298 0.69 -11.80 27.96
C LEU A 298 0.66 -10.62 27.00
N ALA A 299 -0.22 -9.64 27.25
CA ALA A 299 -0.27 -8.42 26.47
C ALA A 299 1.01 -7.57 26.62
N LEU A 300 1.52 -7.42 27.85
CA LEU A 300 2.81 -6.75 28.11
C LEU A 300 3.99 -7.46 27.44
N CYS A 301 3.94 -8.79 27.35
CA CYS A 301 4.89 -9.61 26.59
C CYS A 301 4.67 -9.55 25.06
N LYS A 302 3.76 -8.70 24.56
CA LYS A 302 3.38 -8.58 23.15
C LYS A 302 2.87 -9.90 22.55
N LYS A 303 2.33 -10.82 23.36
CA LYS A 303 1.73 -12.10 22.95
C LYS A 303 0.24 -11.93 22.73
N ILE A 304 -0.14 -11.05 21.78
CA ILE A 304 -1.52 -10.61 21.60
C ILE A 304 -2.50 -11.77 21.39
N ARG A 305 -2.16 -12.76 20.57
CA ARG A 305 -3.05 -13.87 20.23
C ARG A 305 -3.43 -14.66 21.46
N LEU A 306 -2.46 -14.94 22.33
CA LEU A 306 -2.67 -15.68 23.58
C LEU A 306 -3.44 -14.85 24.61
N SER A 307 -3.20 -13.53 24.64
CA SER A 307 -3.95 -12.61 25.50
C SER A 307 -5.42 -12.55 25.09
N ARG A 308 -5.71 -12.36 23.79
CA ARG A 308 -7.08 -12.33 23.26
C ARG A 308 -7.82 -13.64 23.48
N THR A 309 -7.24 -14.78 23.14
CA THR A 309 -7.90 -16.08 23.36
C THR A 309 -8.26 -16.30 24.83
N LEU A 310 -7.39 -15.88 25.75
CA LEU A 310 -7.65 -16.02 27.18
C LEU A 310 -8.75 -15.07 27.67
N LEU A 311 -8.90 -13.89 27.05
CA LEU A 311 -9.96 -12.93 27.35
C LEU A 311 -11.31 -13.36 26.76
N ASP A 312 -11.30 -13.90 25.54
CA ASP A 312 -12.46 -14.48 24.87
C ASP A 312 -13.03 -15.65 25.68
N ASP A 313 -12.18 -16.60 26.10
CA ASP A 313 -12.58 -17.78 26.91
C ASP A 313 -13.26 -17.41 28.25
N MET A 314 -13.15 -16.15 28.66
CA MET A 314 -13.61 -15.62 29.95
C MET A 314 -14.72 -14.58 29.83
N ASP A 315 -15.16 -14.23 28.63
CA ASP A 315 -16.10 -13.14 28.38
C ASP A 315 -15.60 -11.76 28.92
N LEU A 316 -14.28 -11.54 28.97
CA LEU A 316 -13.68 -10.29 29.46
C LEU A 316 -13.28 -9.33 28.35
N MET A 317 -13.69 -9.60 27.11
CA MET A 317 -13.42 -8.71 25.97
C MET A 317 -14.14 -7.37 26.08
N SER A 318 -15.24 -7.31 26.84
CA SER A 318 -15.97 -6.07 27.13
C SER A 318 -15.43 -5.29 28.31
N GLU A 319 -14.46 -5.82 29.07
CA GLU A 319 -13.89 -5.14 30.24
C GLU A 319 -12.94 -4.01 29.80
N PRO A 320 -13.27 -2.72 30.09
CA PRO A 320 -12.48 -1.60 29.58
C PRO A 320 -11.03 -1.59 30.08
N GLU A 321 -10.77 -2.08 31.30
CA GLU A 321 -9.39 -2.22 31.79
C GLU A 321 -8.59 -3.27 31.02
N MET A 322 -9.22 -4.35 30.57
CA MET A 322 -8.53 -5.35 29.74
C MET A 322 -8.30 -4.83 28.32
N MET A 323 -9.19 -3.98 27.80
CA MET A 323 -8.99 -3.27 26.53
C MET A 323 -7.72 -2.40 26.54
N LEU A 324 -7.39 -1.76 27.67
CA LEU A 324 -6.15 -0.97 27.81
C LEU A 324 -4.90 -1.81 27.50
N TRP A 325 -4.83 -3.01 28.05
CA TRP A 325 -3.68 -3.90 27.89
C TRP A 325 -3.65 -4.52 26.49
N LEU A 326 -4.81 -4.90 25.95
CA LEU A 326 -4.90 -5.29 24.55
C LEU A 326 -4.44 -4.17 23.61
N ALA A 327 -4.85 -2.92 23.86
CA ALA A 327 -4.43 -1.75 23.09
C ALA A 327 -2.91 -1.59 23.08
N TYR A 328 -2.26 -1.77 24.24
CA TYR A 328 -0.80 -1.77 24.34
C TYR A 328 -0.16 -2.84 23.45
N ALA A 329 -0.65 -4.08 23.51
CA ALA A 329 -0.13 -5.17 22.68
C ALA A 329 -0.37 -4.93 21.19
N GLU A 330 -1.53 -4.39 20.82
CA GLU A 330 -1.92 -4.04 19.45
C GLU A 330 -1.02 -2.94 18.88
N SER A 331 -0.83 -1.86 19.64
CA SER A 331 0.06 -0.76 19.29
C SER A 331 1.50 -1.26 19.08
N ALA A 332 1.98 -2.12 19.96
CA ALA A 332 3.32 -2.70 19.86
C ALA A 332 3.54 -3.59 18.63
N GLN A 333 2.46 -4.07 18.00
CA GLN A 333 2.47 -4.89 16.78
C GLN A 333 2.05 -4.10 15.52
N GLY A 334 1.81 -2.79 15.63
CA GLY A 334 1.44 -1.94 14.50
C GLY A 334 -0.05 -1.89 14.19
N PHE A 335 -0.91 -2.49 15.00
CA PHE A 335 -2.37 -2.42 14.85
C PHE A 335 -2.93 -1.10 15.42
N TYR A 336 -2.42 0.03 14.94
CA TYR A 336 -2.64 1.35 15.54
C TYR A 336 -4.10 1.80 15.58
N LYS A 337 -4.89 1.52 14.53
CA LYS A 337 -6.33 1.86 14.49
C LYS A 337 -7.10 1.18 15.62
N SER A 338 -6.99 -0.16 15.67
CA SER A 338 -7.63 -0.99 16.69
C SER A 338 -7.13 -0.66 18.11
N ALA A 339 -5.84 -0.32 18.24
CA ALA A 339 -5.25 0.09 19.51
C ALA A 339 -5.80 1.43 19.99
N PHE A 340 -5.88 2.43 19.11
CA PHE A 340 -6.38 3.76 19.43
C PHE A 340 -7.82 3.70 19.97
N GLU A 341 -8.71 2.96 19.30
CA GLU A 341 -10.10 2.76 19.75
C GLU A 341 -10.18 2.16 21.17
N LYS A 342 -9.32 1.21 21.50
CA LYS A 342 -9.30 0.60 22.83
C LYS A 342 -8.66 1.53 23.88
N PHE A 343 -7.66 2.31 23.50
CA PHE A 343 -7.07 3.32 24.38
C PHE A 343 -8.05 4.42 24.75
N THR A 344 -8.89 4.87 23.80
CA THR A 344 -9.92 5.87 24.07
C THR A 344 -11.01 5.31 24.99
N GLN A 345 -11.48 4.08 24.75
CA GLN A 345 -12.47 3.40 25.60
C GLN A 345 -11.97 3.16 27.04
N SER A 346 -10.66 3.02 27.22
CA SER A 346 -10.02 2.72 28.51
C SER A 346 -9.35 3.93 29.18
N LEU A 347 -9.57 5.15 28.67
CA LEU A 347 -8.88 6.37 29.10
C LEU A 347 -8.97 6.62 30.63
N ALA A 348 -10.10 6.27 31.25
CA ALA A 348 -10.33 6.43 32.68
C ALA A 348 -9.36 5.62 33.57
N TYR A 349 -8.82 4.50 33.07
CA TYR A 349 -7.98 3.59 33.85
C TYR A 349 -6.50 4.00 33.90
N PHE A 350 -6.05 4.93 33.05
CA PHE A 350 -4.66 5.39 33.04
C PHE A 350 -4.19 5.92 34.40
N GLN A 351 -5.08 6.58 35.15
CA GLN A 351 -4.76 7.17 36.45
C GLN A 351 -4.63 6.12 37.57
N ASN A 352 -5.11 4.90 37.34
CA ASN A 352 -5.05 3.82 38.33
C ASN A 352 -3.65 3.16 38.40
N TYR A 353 -2.78 3.43 37.42
CA TYR A 353 -1.48 2.77 37.32
C TYR A 353 -0.32 3.67 37.77
N PRO A 354 0.76 3.08 38.30
CA PRO A 354 2.00 3.78 38.61
C PRO A 354 2.54 4.58 37.43
N THR A 355 3.19 5.71 37.72
CA THR A 355 3.60 6.71 36.72
C THR A 355 4.43 6.12 35.58
N LYS A 356 5.35 5.19 35.88
CA LYS A 356 6.17 4.50 34.85
C LYS A 356 5.32 3.70 33.86
N ILE A 357 4.33 2.97 34.36
CA ILE A 357 3.40 2.18 33.54
C ILE A 357 2.51 3.12 32.75
N LYS A 358 1.94 4.12 33.42
CA LYS A 358 1.11 5.16 32.80
C LYS A 358 1.84 5.88 31.67
N ASN A 359 3.09 6.30 31.86
CA ASN A 359 3.91 6.94 30.82
C ASN A 359 4.10 6.02 29.61
N THR A 360 4.35 4.73 29.85
CA THR A 360 4.54 3.73 28.79
C THR A 360 3.26 3.56 27.97
N LEU A 361 2.11 3.42 28.64
CA LEU A 361 0.81 3.32 28.01
C LEU A 361 0.46 4.60 27.23
N ALA A 362 0.70 5.77 27.83
CA ALA A 362 0.38 7.07 27.24
C ALA A 362 1.21 7.34 25.98
N LEU A 363 2.50 6.96 25.97
CA LEU A 363 3.34 7.05 24.77
C LEU A 363 2.84 6.17 23.63
N MET A 364 2.38 4.95 23.93
CA MET A 364 1.83 4.04 22.91
C MET A 364 0.46 4.50 22.41
N ALA A 365 -0.37 5.05 23.29
CA ALA A 365 -1.65 5.63 22.94
C ALA A 365 -1.50 6.88 22.06
N ALA A 366 -0.59 7.79 22.44
CA ALA A 366 -0.22 8.96 21.65
C ALA A 366 0.34 8.56 20.27
N HIS A 367 1.24 7.56 20.22
CA HIS A 367 1.77 7.05 18.94
C HIS A 367 0.64 6.50 18.07
N SER A 368 -0.24 5.67 18.64
CA SER A 368 -1.37 5.07 17.90
C SER A 368 -2.33 6.15 17.38
N SER A 369 -2.62 7.17 18.18
CA SER A 369 -3.42 8.33 17.76
C SER A 369 -2.86 9.02 16.53
N LEU A 370 -1.55 9.34 16.57
CA LEU A 370 -0.87 10.04 15.48
C LEU A 370 -0.78 9.20 14.20
N GLU A 371 -0.65 7.88 14.31
CA GLU A 371 -0.66 6.98 13.14
C GLU A 371 -2.03 6.89 12.45
N VAL A 372 -3.11 7.09 13.21
CA VAL A 372 -4.46 7.15 12.66
C VAL A 372 -4.78 8.58 12.15
N GLY A 373 -3.91 9.56 12.43
CA GLY A 373 -4.07 10.96 12.00
C GLY A 373 -4.81 11.85 13.00
N TYR A 374 -4.96 11.41 14.25
CA TYR A 374 -5.61 12.15 15.32
C TYR A 374 -4.60 12.82 16.25
N SER A 375 -4.99 13.98 16.82
CA SER A 375 -4.22 14.66 17.87
C SER A 375 -3.92 13.72 19.05
N ALA A 376 -2.66 13.65 19.44
CA ALA A 376 -2.19 12.91 20.60
C ALA A 376 -2.28 13.70 21.91
N GLN A 377 -2.76 14.95 21.90
CA GLN A 377 -2.67 15.87 23.04
C GLN A 377 -3.27 15.29 24.33
N ILE A 378 -4.40 14.59 24.23
CA ILE A 378 -5.06 13.95 25.37
C ILE A 378 -4.12 12.97 26.08
N PHE A 379 -3.39 12.15 25.33
CA PHE A 379 -2.46 11.18 25.87
C PHE A 379 -1.13 11.81 26.29
N LEU A 380 -0.64 12.80 25.54
CA LEU A 380 0.57 13.55 25.90
C LEU A 380 0.41 14.27 27.26
N ASN A 381 -0.79 14.80 27.55
CA ASN A 381 -1.11 15.43 28.83
C ASN A 381 -1.09 14.45 30.02
N LEU A 382 -1.18 13.14 29.79
CA LEU A 382 -1.07 12.13 30.85
C LEU A 382 0.38 11.87 31.27
N ILE A 383 1.35 12.24 30.44
CA ILE A 383 2.76 11.89 30.62
C ILE A 383 3.40 12.77 31.70
N ASN A 384 3.96 12.13 32.72
CA ASN A 384 4.85 12.79 33.67
C ASN A 384 6.28 12.80 33.13
N GLN A 385 6.70 13.92 32.54
CA GLN A 385 8.00 14.06 31.88
C GLN A 385 9.21 13.84 32.79
N LYS A 386 9.07 14.08 34.11
CA LYS A 386 10.18 13.93 35.08
C LYS A 386 10.58 12.47 35.30
N GLU A 387 9.72 11.53 34.94
CA GLU A 387 9.90 10.11 35.18
C GLU A 387 10.06 9.29 33.89
N LEU A 388 10.28 9.98 32.76
CA LEU A 388 10.60 9.30 31.50
C LEU A 388 12.02 8.74 31.53
N SER A 389 12.17 7.51 31.04
CA SER A 389 13.48 6.96 30.72
C SER A 389 14.11 7.70 29.53
N ARG A 390 15.42 7.53 29.29
CA ARG A 390 16.12 8.18 28.15
C ARG A 390 15.46 7.83 26.81
N ASP A 391 15.16 6.54 26.60
CA ASP A 391 14.44 6.03 25.44
C ASP A 391 13.05 6.70 25.28
N GLN A 392 12.30 6.80 26.38
CA GLN A 392 10.98 7.41 26.39
C GLN A 392 11.02 8.93 26.13
N ILE A 393 12.08 9.63 26.53
CA ILE A 393 12.26 11.06 26.21
C ILE A 393 12.37 11.24 24.69
N VAL A 394 13.10 10.36 24.01
CA VAL A 394 13.25 10.39 22.54
C VAL A 394 11.91 10.11 21.87
N HIS A 395 11.18 9.08 22.32
CA HIS A 395 9.83 8.78 21.84
C HIS A 395 8.87 9.96 22.06
N HIS A 396 8.85 10.54 23.26
CA HIS A 396 8.02 11.71 23.57
C HIS A 396 8.30 12.90 22.65
N LYS A 397 9.57 13.24 22.41
CA LYS A 397 9.96 14.33 21.49
C LYS A 397 9.50 14.08 20.06
N TYR A 398 9.61 12.83 19.58
CA TYR A 398 9.11 12.46 18.26
C TYR A 398 7.59 12.65 18.15
N LEU A 399 6.84 12.26 19.19
CA LEU A 399 5.38 12.44 19.21
C LEU A 399 4.99 13.93 19.25
N LEU A 400 5.71 14.76 20.01
CA LEU A 400 5.52 16.21 19.99
C LEU A 400 5.76 16.79 18.60
N ALA A 401 6.81 16.34 17.90
CA ALA A 401 7.07 16.77 16.54
C ALA A 401 5.91 16.41 15.60
N ARG A 402 5.40 15.18 15.68
CA ARG A 402 4.25 14.75 14.86
C ARG A 402 2.97 15.50 15.17
N GLU A 403 2.73 15.82 16.44
CA GLU A 403 1.60 16.67 16.85
C GLU A 403 1.70 18.07 16.23
N LEU A 404 2.90 18.66 16.24
CA LEU A 404 3.14 19.95 15.59
C LEU A 404 2.92 19.87 14.07
N LEU A 405 3.29 18.75 13.43
CA LEU A 405 3.01 18.54 12.00
C LEU A 405 1.51 18.46 11.69
N LEU A 406 0.70 17.82 12.55
CA LEU A 406 -0.75 17.83 12.39
C LEU A 406 -1.33 19.24 12.49
N ASN A 407 -0.71 20.11 13.29
CA ASN A 407 -1.08 21.51 13.47
C ASN A 407 -0.42 22.46 12.43
N ASP A 408 0.20 21.92 11.37
CA ASP A 408 0.92 22.64 10.31
C ASP A 408 2.11 23.51 10.80
N ASP A 409 2.62 23.26 12.02
CA ASP A 409 3.81 23.92 12.58
C ASP A 409 5.09 23.14 12.24
N LYS A 410 5.47 23.23 10.97
CA LYS A 410 6.62 22.48 10.40
C LYS A 410 7.97 22.92 10.98
N GLU A 411 8.15 24.22 11.23
CA GLU A 411 9.43 24.76 11.69
C GLU A 411 9.82 24.19 13.07
N ASN A 412 8.87 24.20 14.02
CA ASN A 412 9.11 23.66 15.35
C ASN A 412 9.20 22.13 15.32
N ALA A 413 8.39 21.46 14.49
CA ALA A 413 8.47 20.01 14.32
C ALA A 413 9.86 19.56 13.87
N ILE A 414 10.46 20.25 12.88
CA ILE A 414 11.81 19.93 12.37
C ILE A 414 12.86 20.04 13.48
N ALA A 415 12.76 21.02 14.38
CA ALA A 415 13.69 21.16 15.50
C ALA A 415 13.64 19.96 16.46
N TYR A 416 12.44 19.48 16.79
CA TYR A 416 12.28 18.27 17.61
C TYR A 416 12.78 17.02 16.90
N LEU A 417 12.49 16.86 15.59
CA LEU A 417 12.94 15.70 14.82
C LEU A 417 14.47 15.64 14.69
N LYS A 418 15.14 16.78 14.49
CA LYS A 418 16.62 16.83 14.48
C LYS A 418 17.22 16.40 15.82
N ASN A 419 16.62 16.84 16.92
CA ASN A 419 17.05 16.41 18.25
C ASN A 419 16.89 14.88 18.45
N VAL A 420 15.81 14.31 17.93
CA VAL A 420 15.57 12.86 17.95
C VAL A 420 16.58 12.11 17.08
N GLN A 421 16.90 12.63 15.89
CA GLN A 421 17.88 12.06 14.95
C GLN A 421 19.28 11.95 15.57
N GLU A 422 19.69 12.91 16.39
CA GLU A 422 20.99 12.93 17.07
C GLU A 422 21.08 11.95 18.26
N SER A 423 19.94 11.47 18.77
CA SER A 423 19.93 10.53 19.90
C SER A 423 20.35 9.12 19.50
N HIS A 424 20.88 8.38 20.48
CA HIS A 424 21.24 6.97 20.39
C HIS A 424 20.41 6.08 21.33
N ASP A 425 19.48 6.68 22.09
CA ASP A 425 18.75 5.96 23.14
C ASP A 425 17.60 5.10 22.59
N ASN A 426 17.02 5.47 21.43
CA ASN A 426 15.95 4.71 20.76
C ASN A 426 16.18 4.63 19.25
N ARG A 427 16.69 3.49 18.76
CA ARG A 427 16.98 3.29 17.32
C ARG A 427 15.72 3.37 16.45
N LYS A 428 14.60 2.78 16.88
CA LYS A 428 13.36 2.76 16.11
C LYS A 428 12.82 4.17 15.90
N ILE A 429 12.70 4.94 16.98
CA ILE A 429 12.18 6.32 16.92
C ILE A 429 13.14 7.24 16.16
N LYS A 430 14.46 7.04 16.29
CA LYS A 430 15.45 7.73 15.47
C LYS A 430 15.20 7.52 13.98
N THR A 431 14.98 6.26 13.54
CA THR A 431 14.70 5.96 12.14
C THR A 431 13.42 6.63 11.66
N LEU A 432 12.34 6.58 12.44
CA LEU A 432 11.09 7.26 12.11
C LEU A 432 11.26 8.78 11.99
N ALA A 433 12.10 9.39 12.83
CA ALA A 433 12.41 10.81 12.73
C ALA A 433 13.21 11.15 11.47
N ILE A 434 14.16 10.31 11.08
CA ILE A 434 14.91 10.44 9.81
C ILE A 434 13.95 10.42 8.61
N LEU A 435 13.03 9.45 8.58
CA LEU A 435 12.02 9.33 7.52
C LEU A 435 11.09 10.55 7.48
N SER A 436 10.67 11.03 8.65
CA SER A 436 9.84 12.24 8.77
C SER A 436 10.57 13.48 8.26
N LEU A 437 11.85 13.66 8.61
CA LEU A 437 12.66 14.79 8.11
C LEU A 437 12.80 14.77 6.59
N GLY A 438 12.99 13.58 6.00
CA GLY A 438 13.05 13.43 4.54
C GLY A 438 11.76 13.84 3.82
N THR A 439 10.59 13.68 4.44
CA THR A 439 9.32 14.18 3.87
C THR A 439 9.14 15.68 3.95
N LEU A 440 9.71 16.31 4.99
CA LEU A 440 9.44 17.70 5.30
C LEU A 440 10.32 18.67 4.52
N ASP A 441 11.45 18.20 3.99
CA ASP A 441 12.37 19.00 3.20
C ASP A 441 12.84 18.26 1.92
N PRO A 442 11.91 17.83 1.03
CA PRO A 442 12.25 17.05 -0.16
C PRO A 442 13.09 17.85 -1.17
N GLU A 443 12.95 19.19 -1.18
CA GLU A 443 13.61 20.07 -2.16
C GLU A 443 15.08 20.35 -1.84
N LYS A 444 15.54 20.19 -0.60
CA LYS A 444 16.89 20.63 -0.23
C LYS A 444 17.98 19.59 -0.42
N ASN A 445 17.69 18.28 -0.49
CA ASN A 445 18.75 17.27 -0.66
C ASN A 445 18.27 15.84 -0.99
N PRO A 446 17.66 15.59 -2.16
CA PRO A 446 17.20 14.25 -2.55
C PRO A 446 18.34 13.23 -2.63
N ASP A 447 19.54 13.64 -3.02
CA ASP A 447 20.72 12.77 -3.10
C ASP A 447 21.22 12.31 -1.73
N ASP A 448 21.24 13.21 -0.75
CA ASP A 448 21.68 12.87 0.61
C ASP A 448 20.61 12.04 1.32
N PHE A 449 19.33 12.31 1.09
CA PHE A 449 18.26 11.47 1.62
C PHE A 449 18.25 10.07 0.98
N LEU A 450 18.54 9.96 -0.31
CA LEU A 450 18.69 8.66 -0.97
C LEU A 450 19.78 7.81 -0.29
N LYS A 451 20.97 8.36 -0.06
CA LYS A 451 22.06 7.66 0.64
C LYS A 451 21.66 7.21 2.05
N VAL A 452 20.87 8.05 2.74
CA VAL A 452 20.35 7.70 4.07
C VAL A 452 19.40 6.50 3.99
N LEU A 453 18.50 6.49 3.01
CA LEU A 453 17.58 5.37 2.79
C LEU A 453 18.30 4.09 2.36
N GLU A 454 19.30 4.18 1.49
CA GLU A 454 20.13 3.04 1.07
C GLU A 454 20.83 2.40 2.28
N ASN A 455 21.41 3.22 3.16
CA ASN A 455 21.98 2.72 4.41
C ASN A 455 20.92 2.07 5.29
N LEU A 456 19.74 2.69 5.45
CA LEU A 456 18.65 2.13 6.24
C LEU A 456 18.15 0.78 5.69
N GLU A 457 18.08 0.61 4.36
CA GLU A 457 17.72 -0.65 3.74
C GLU A 457 18.72 -1.77 4.09
N THR A 458 20.01 -1.46 4.18
CA THR A 458 21.01 -2.45 4.63
C THR A 458 20.94 -2.76 6.12
N GLU A 459 20.53 -1.77 6.92
CA GLU A 459 20.57 -1.81 8.39
C GLU A 459 19.31 -2.36 9.06
N TRP A 460 18.17 -2.30 8.38
CA TRP A 460 16.85 -2.55 8.94
C TRP A 460 16.05 -3.51 8.05
N ARG A 461 15.45 -4.55 8.65
CA ARG A 461 14.71 -5.60 7.95
C ARG A 461 13.50 -6.09 8.77
N TYR A 462 12.47 -6.57 8.09
CA TYR A 462 11.32 -7.35 8.57
C TYR A 462 10.30 -6.61 9.45
N ASP A 463 9.94 -5.37 9.12
CA ASP A 463 8.78 -4.68 9.70
C ASP A 463 8.17 -3.61 8.76
N SER A 464 7.26 -2.78 9.29
CA SER A 464 6.61 -1.69 8.54
C SER A 464 7.57 -0.55 8.16
N ILE A 465 8.70 -0.40 8.86
CA ILE A 465 9.70 0.65 8.55
C ILE A 465 10.47 0.26 7.30
N GLU A 466 10.82 -1.02 7.13
CA GLU A 466 11.44 -1.49 5.87
C GLU A 466 10.54 -1.21 4.67
N VAL A 467 9.23 -1.47 4.80
CA VAL A 467 8.25 -1.16 3.74
C VAL A 467 8.29 0.33 3.38
N GLU A 468 8.22 1.20 4.39
CA GLU A 468 8.26 2.66 4.16
C GLU A 468 9.58 3.11 3.51
N VAL A 469 10.72 2.53 3.93
CA VAL A 469 12.04 2.79 3.32
C VAL A 469 12.06 2.36 1.86
N LEU A 470 11.59 1.14 1.55
CA LEU A 470 11.55 0.61 0.18
C LEU A 470 10.62 1.43 -0.71
N GLU A 471 9.43 1.83 -0.25
CA GLU A 471 8.53 2.70 -1.01
C GLU A 471 9.20 4.03 -1.39
N ARG A 472 9.89 4.66 -0.43
CA ARG A 472 10.60 5.93 -0.67
C ARG A 472 11.78 5.76 -1.62
N LEU A 473 12.54 4.67 -1.48
CA LEU A 473 13.62 4.32 -2.41
C LEU A 473 13.07 4.14 -3.83
N ILE A 474 11.98 3.39 -4.00
CA ILE A 474 11.34 3.18 -5.30
C ILE A 474 10.96 4.52 -5.93
N HIS A 475 10.31 5.41 -5.17
CA HIS A 475 9.95 6.75 -5.67
C HIS A 475 11.16 7.57 -6.13
N LEU A 476 12.22 7.64 -5.32
CA LEU A 476 13.43 8.39 -5.67
C LEU A 476 14.18 7.78 -6.87
N TYR A 477 14.27 6.44 -6.94
CA TYR A 477 14.90 5.77 -8.08
C TYR A 477 14.11 5.97 -9.38
N LEU A 478 12.79 6.05 -9.33
CA LEU A 478 11.95 6.38 -10.48
C LEU A 478 12.20 7.82 -10.96
N GLU A 479 12.29 8.79 -10.04
CA GLU A 479 12.60 10.19 -10.38
C GLU A 479 13.97 10.33 -11.05
N LYS A 480 14.96 9.55 -10.58
CA LYS A 480 16.32 9.52 -11.13
C LYS A 480 16.47 8.65 -12.38
N LYS A 481 15.43 7.91 -12.79
CA LYS A 481 15.46 6.94 -13.89
C LYS A 481 16.48 5.81 -13.67
N GLU A 482 16.65 5.39 -12.41
CA GLU A 482 17.51 4.27 -12.03
C GLU A 482 16.73 2.95 -12.10
N ASP A 483 16.40 2.51 -13.32
CA ASP A 483 15.53 1.37 -13.61
C ASP A 483 15.92 0.10 -12.82
N VAL A 484 17.22 -0.22 -12.75
CA VAL A 484 17.70 -1.44 -12.08
C VAL A 484 17.48 -1.39 -10.57
N ALA A 485 17.61 -0.22 -9.94
CA ALA A 485 17.41 -0.04 -8.52
C ALA A 485 15.93 -0.15 -8.14
N VAL A 486 15.03 0.37 -8.99
CA VAL A 486 13.58 0.15 -8.87
C VAL A 486 13.25 -1.34 -8.89
N ILE A 487 13.73 -2.07 -9.91
CA ILE A 487 13.45 -3.51 -10.07
C ILE A 487 13.90 -4.31 -8.85
N LYS A 488 15.09 -4.02 -8.32
CA LYS A 488 15.60 -4.68 -7.11
C LYS A 488 14.75 -4.40 -5.88
N SER A 489 14.40 -3.14 -5.64
CA SER A 489 13.60 -2.73 -4.48
C SER A 489 12.20 -3.34 -4.51
N VAL A 490 11.55 -3.33 -5.67
CA VAL A 490 10.22 -3.93 -5.86
C VAL A 490 10.26 -5.45 -5.76
N ARG A 491 11.36 -6.10 -6.18
CA ARG A 491 11.56 -7.54 -5.94
C ARG A 491 11.60 -7.85 -4.46
N THR A 492 12.41 -7.12 -3.68
CA THR A 492 12.48 -7.28 -2.22
C THR A 492 11.10 -7.11 -1.60
N LEU A 493 10.37 -6.05 -1.99
CA LEU A 493 9.01 -5.81 -1.52
C LEU A 493 8.05 -6.96 -1.87
N SER A 494 8.14 -7.50 -3.10
CA SER A 494 7.32 -8.63 -3.55
C SER A 494 7.61 -9.94 -2.84
N GLU A 495 8.86 -10.18 -2.45
CA GLU A 495 9.30 -11.42 -1.79
C GLU A 495 8.93 -11.44 -0.31
N TYR A 496 9.12 -10.33 0.40
CA TYR A 496 8.93 -10.27 1.86
C TYR A 496 7.56 -9.74 2.29
N TYR A 497 6.87 -8.98 1.43
CA TYR A 497 5.61 -8.31 1.76
C TYR A 497 4.54 -8.52 0.67
N PRO A 498 4.11 -9.77 0.42
CA PRO A 498 3.14 -10.08 -0.65
C PRO A 498 1.76 -9.46 -0.46
N ASP A 499 1.37 -9.18 0.80
CA ASP A 499 0.06 -8.59 1.15
C ASP A 499 0.09 -7.05 1.22
N PHE A 500 1.18 -6.42 0.76
CA PHE A 500 1.32 -4.97 0.80
C PHE A 500 0.36 -4.27 -0.19
N TYR A 501 -0.41 -3.30 0.30
CA TYR A 501 -1.59 -2.77 -0.41
C TYR A 501 -1.31 -2.09 -1.77
N ASN A 502 -0.14 -1.46 -1.94
CA ASN A 502 0.27 -0.81 -3.20
C ASN A 502 1.20 -1.69 -4.06
N LEU A 503 1.41 -2.95 -3.71
CA LEU A 503 2.43 -3.79 -4.34
C LEU A 503 2.26 -3.91 -5.85
N GLU A 504 1.03 -4.04 -6.34
CA GLU A 504 0.76 -4.15 -7.78
C GLU A 504 1.12 -2.88 -8.55
N ILE A 505 0.94 -1.69 -7.97
CA ILE A 505 1.36 -0.43 -8.58
C ILE A 505 2.88 -0.42 -8.78
N TYR A 506 3.63 -0.85 -7.77
CA TYR A 506 5.08 -0.91 -7.84
C TYR A 506 5.57 -2.01 -8.79
N ARG A 507 4.87 -3.15 -8.88
CA ARG A 507 5.16 -4.21 -9.86
C ARG A 507 4.99 -3.71 -11.29
N GLU A 508 3.94 -2.95 -11.58
CA GLU A 508 3.74 -2.31 -12.90
C GLU A 508 4.86 -1.32 -13.24
N GLN A 509 5.29 -0.51 -12.27
CA GLN A 509 6.41 0.42 -12.46
C GLN A 509 7.72 -0.32 -12.72
N ALA A 510 8.03 -1.35 -11.92
CA ALA A 510 9.20 -2.20 -12.11
C ALA A 510 9.19 -2.94 -13.46
N ARG A 511 8.02 -3.40 -13.92
CA ARG A 511 7.83 -3.99 -15.26
C ARG A 511 8.22 -3.00 -16.35
N ASN A 512 7.75 -1.76 -16.27
CA ASN A 512 8.13 -0.73 -17.25
C ASN A 512 9.64 -0.45 -17.25
N CYS A 513 10.25 -0.30 -16.07
CA CYS A 513 11.71 -0.18 -15.93
C CYS A 513 12.45 -1.39 -16.53
N PHE A 514 11.95 -2.60 -16.27
CA PHE A 514 12.51 -3.85 -16.79
C PHE A 514 12.49 -3.89 -18.32
N LEU A 515 11.35 -3.58 -18.93
CA LEU A 515 11.21 -3.56 -20.39
C LEU A 515 12.10 -2.48 -21.01
N ASN A 516 12.09 -1.26 -20.48
CA ASN A 516 12.94 -0.16 -20.94
C ASN A 516 14.43 -0.56 -20.92
N LYS A 517 14.88 -1.13 -19.81
CA LYS A 517 16.29 -1.53 -19.66
C LYS A 517 16.65 -2.68 -20.59
N THR A 518 15.76 -3.64 -20.77
CA THR A 518 15.95 -4.76 -21.70
C THR A 518 16.07 -4.27 -23.14
N GLU A 519 15.17 -3.38 -23.58
CA GLU A 519 15.19 -2.80 -24.93
C GLU A 519 16.43 -1.93 -25.19
N GLN A 520 16.92 -1.22 -24.17
CA GLN A 520 18.20 -0.51 -24.26
C GLN A 520 19.34 -1.51 -24.49
N LEU A 521 19.44 -2.55 -23.65
CA LEU A 521 20.50 -3.55 -23.75
C LEU A 521 20.46 -4.33 -25.07
N LEU A 522 19.28 -4.62 -25.62
CA LEU A 522 19.14 -5.26 -26.93
C LEU A 522 19.86 -4.48 -28.05
N LYS A 523 19.96 -3.15 -27.93
CA LYS A 523 20.66 -2.29 -28.90
C LYS A 523 22.17 -2.18 -28.64
N GLU A 524 22.57 -2.27 -27.38
CA GLU A 524 23.96 -2.04 -26.94
C GLU A 524 24.78 -3.35 -26.89
N SER A 525 24.21 -4.39 -26.29
CA SER A 525 24.84 -5.68 -26.03
C SER A 525 23.77 -6.79 -25.91
N PRO A 526 23.52 -7.57 -26.99
CA PRO A 526 22.51 -8.63 -26.98
C PRO A 526 22.74 -9.69 -25.88
N ILE A 527 24.00 -9.97 -25.55
CA ILE A 527 24.37 -10.91 -24.48
C ILE A 527 23.91 -10.40 -23.11
N ASP A 528 24.16 -9.11 -22.82
CA ASP A 528 23.76 -8.50 -21.55
C ASP A 528 22.24 -8.39 -21.45
N ALA A 529 21.55 -8.18 -22.58
CA ALA A 529 20.09 -8.18 -22.62
C ALA A 529 19.52 -9.54 -22.19
N VAL A 530 20.04 -10.64 -22.73
CA VAL A 530 19.63 -12.01 -22.37
C VAL A 530 19.92 -12.31 -20.89
N ALA A 531 21.10 -11.91 -20.39
CA ALA A 531 21.47 -12.11 -18.99
C ALA A 531 20.56 -11.31 -18.03
N PHE A 532 20.30 -10.04 -18.36
CA PHE A 532 19.41 -9.17 -17.60
C PHE A 532 17.98 -9.70 -17.59
N PHE A 533 17.44 -10.05 -18.76
CA PHE A 533 16.11 -10.61 -18.91
C PHE A 533 15.94 -11.88 -18.07
N SER A 534 16.92 -12.79 -18.13
CA SER A 534 16.90 -14.04 -17.36
C SER A 534 16.88 -13.78 -15.85
N THR A 535 17.61 -12.77 -15.37
CA THR A 535 17.73 -12.44 -13.94
C THR A 535 16.43 -11.88 -13.37
N TYR A 536 15.70 -11.08 -14.15
CA TYR A 536 14.51 -10.36 -13.71
C TYR A 536 13.23 -10.80 -14.44
N ARG A 537 13.22 -12.03 -14.98
CA ARG A 537 12.11 -12.57 -15.81
C ARG A 537 10.74 -12.52 -15.15
N GLN A 538 10.68 -12.48 -13.81
CA GLN A 538 9.43 -12.32 -13.05
C GLN A 538 8.68 -11.01 -13.37
N PHE A 539 9.38 -10.00 -13.91
CA PHE A 539 8.81 -8.73 -14.35
C PHE A 539 8.53 -8.68 -15.85
N ALA A 540 8.66 -9.79 -16.59
CA ALA A 540 8.40 -9.79 -18.03
C ALA A 540 6.94 -9.44 -18.33
N GLY A 541 5.98 -10.08 -17.65
CA GLY A 541 4.55 -9.85 -17.91
C GLY A 541 4.05 -10.47 -19.22
N PHE A 542 2.77 -10.27 -19.52
CA PHE A 542 2.08 -10.83 -20.70
C PHE A 542 1.35 -9.76 -21.52
N GLU A 543 1.65 -8.48 -21.31
CA GLU A 543 1.10 -7.38 -22.10
C GLU A 543 1.73 -7.36 -23.51
N PRO A 544 1.08 -6.73 -24.52
CA PRO A 544 1.61 -6.71 -25.89
C PRO A 544 3.07 -6.26 -26.00
N ARG A 545 3.45 -5.20 -25.25
CA ARG A 545 4.85 -4.72 -25.22
C ARG A 545 5.80 -5.75 -24.61
N SER A 546 5.39 -6.40 -23.53
CA SER A 546 6.18 -7.44 -22.86
C SER A 546 6.45 -8.63 -23.76
N ILE A 547 5.41 -9.05 -24.48
CA ILE A 547 5.49 -10.11 -25.47
C ILE A 547 6.49 -9.73 -26.56
N GLU A 548 6.37 -8.54 -27.16
CA GLU A 548 7.30 -8.06 -28.18
C GLU A 548 8.76 -8.04 -27.72
N VAL A 549 9.04 -7.57 -26.50
CA VAL A 549 10.40 -7.56 -25.93
C VAL A 549 10.90 -8.98 -25.71
N THR A 550 10.04 -9.87 -25.22
CA THR A 550 10.40 -11.27 -24.98
C THR A 550 10.74 -12.00 -26.28
N HIS A 551 9.97 -11.77 -27.35
CA HIS A 551 10.28 -12.32 -28.68
C HIS A 551 11.64 -11.85 -29.19
N LYS A 552 11.98 -10.57 -29.07
CA LYS A 552 13.32 -10.07 -29.45
C LYS A 552 14.44 -10.74 -28.64
N ILE A 553 14.19 -11.05 -27.38
CA ILE A 553 15.15 -11.78 -26.54
C ILE A 553 15.29 -13.23 -27.01
N ILE A 554 14.19 -13.88 -27.39
CA ILE A 554 14.19 -15.23 -27.98
C ILE A 554 14.97 -15.25 -29.30
N ASP A 555 14.74 -14.26 -30.18
CA ASP A 555 15.49 -14.13 -31.44
C ASP A 555 17.00 -14.05 -31.18
N VAL A 556 17.42 -13.23 -30.21
CA VAL A 556 18.83 -13.15 -29.80
C VAL A 556 19.33 -14.47 -29.22
N MET A 557 18.54 -15.17 -28.41
CA MET A 557 18.92 -16.49 -27.89
C MET A 557 19.10 -17.52 -29.02
N LEU A 558 18.27 -17.48 -30.05
CA LEU A 558 18.38 -18.33 -31.25
C LEU A 558 19.65 -18.03 -32.04
N ASP A 559 19.94 -16.75 -32.29
CA ASP A 559 21.15 -16.31 -32.98
C ASP A 559 22.43 -16.75 -32.23
N MET A 560 22.36 -16.71 -30.89
CA MET A 560 23.44 -17.17 -30.00
C MET A 560 23.45 -18.69 -29.76
N LYS A 561 22.52 -19.44 -30.37
CA LYS A 561 22.36 -20.90 -30.21
C LYS A 561 22.14 -21.36 -28.76
N VAL A 562 21.50 -20.54 -27.94
CA VAL A 562 21.10 -20.87 -26.56
C VAL A 562 19.67 -21.42 -26.56
N TYR A 563 19.46 -22.50 -27.32
CA TYR A 563 18.13 -23.04 -27.62
C TYR A 563 17.37 -23.50 -26.38
N THR A 564 18.05 -24.15 -25.44
CA THR A 564 17.43 -24.67 -24.21
C THR A 564 16.76 -23.58 -23.38
N LYS A 565 17.38 -22.40 -23.25
CA LYS A 565 16.79 -21.27 -22.52
C LYS A 565 15.63 -20.63 -23.29
N ALA A 566 15.73 -20.56 -24.61
CA ALA A 566 14.65 -20.08 -25.46
C ALA A 566 13.42 -21.01 -25.36
N GLU A 567 13.65 -22.33 -25.35
CA GLU A 567 12.63 -23.36 -25.17
C GLU A 567 11.89 -23.19 -23.84
N GLU A 568 12.62 -23.07 -22.73
CA GLU A 568 12.04 -22.85 -21.39
C GLU A 568 11.15 -21.61 -21.33
N LEU A 569 11.63 -20.50 -21.93
CA LEU A 569 10.92 -19.23 -21.94
C LEU A 569 9.64 -19.28 -22.78
N LEU A 570 9.71 -19.87 -23.98
CA LEU A 570 8.54 -20.06 -24.85
C LEU A 570 7.51 -21.00 -24.23
N LYS A 571 7.94 -22.08 -23.57
CA LYS A 571 7.04 -22.98 -22.83
C LYS A 571 6.31 -22.25 -21.71
N LEU A 572 7.02 -21.38 -20.96
CA LEU A 572 6.42 -20.56 -19.91
C LEU A 572 5.38 -19.59 -20.49
N GLN A 573 5.67 -18.92 -21.61
CA GLN A 573 4.71 -18.03 -22.26
C GLN A 573 3.48 -18.78 -22.77
N LEU A 574 3.70 -19.95 -23.38
CA LEU A 574 2.62 -20.79 -23.91
C LEU A 574 1.66 -21.27 -22.81
N GLN A 575 2.18 -21.60 -21.61
CA GLN A 575 1.35 -21.96 -20.46
C GLN A 575 0.45 -20.83 -19.97
N ASN A 576 0.84 -19.58 -20.21
CA ASN A 576 0.12 -18.38 -19.76
C ASN A 576 -0.67 -17.69 -20.89
N THR A 577 -0.71 -18.26 -22.10
CA THR A 577 -1.45 -17.73 -23.24
C THR A 577 -2.67 -18.61 -23.51
N GLU A 578 -3.84 -17.99 -23.71
CA GLU A 578 -5.06 -18.77 -23.95
C GLU A 578 -5.00 -19.54 -25.28
N PRO A 579 -5.42 -20.81 -25.31
CA PRO A 579 -5.53 -21.56 -26.55
C PRO A 579 -6.46 -20.85 -27.54
N LYS A 580 -6.04 -20.76 -28.81
CA LYS A 580 -6.74 -20.10 -29.94
C LYS A 580 -6.58 -18.59 -30.05
N GLU A 581 -5.83 -17.94 -29.16
CA GLU A 581 -5.39 -16.58 -29.42
C GLU A 581 -4.35 -16.53 -30.56
N PRO A 582 -4.27 -15.45 -31.36
CA PRO A 582 -3.24 -15.29 -32.38
C PRO A 582 -1.82 -15.50 -31.85
N LEU A 583 -1.56 -15.02 -30.64
CA LEU A 583 -0.27 -15.16 -29.96
C LEU A 583 0.09 -16.62 -29.68
N TYR A 584 -0.89 -17.44 -29.27
CA TYR A 584 -0.68 -18.86 -29.01
C TYR A 584 -0.09 -19.58 -30.23
N TYR A 585 -0.62 -19.27 -31.42
CA TYR A 585 -0.11 -19.84 -32.68
C TYR A 585 1.31 -19.37 -33.00
N ILE A 586 1.61 -18.09 -32.77
CA ILE A 586 2.95 -17.52 -32.97
C ILE A 586 3.96 -18.24 -32.07
N LEU A 587 3.69 -18.28 -30.75
CA LEU A 587 4.56 -18.92 -29.77
C LEU A 587 4.75 -20.41 -30.05
N THR A 588 3.71 -21.12 -30.49
CA THR A 588 3.82 -22.55 -30.82
C THR A 588 4.69 -22.79 -32.05
N ILE A 589 4.56 -21.95 -33.09
CA ILE A 589 5.39 -22.03 -34.30
C ILE A 589 6.86 -21.73 -33.95
N GLU A 590 7.10 -20.73 -33.12
CA GLU A 590 8.46 -20.39 -32.66
C GLU A 590 9.07 -21.49 -31.80
N LEU A 591 8.30 -22.07 -30.87
CA LEU A 591 8.74 -23.21 -30.07
C LEU A 591 9.13 -24.40 -30.95
N ALA A 592 8.33 -24.71 -31.98
CA ALA A 592 8.70 -25.75 -32.92
C ALA A 592 9.97 -25.42 -33.72
N ASN A 593 10.18 -24.15 -34.07
CA ASN A 593 11.42 -23.74 -34.73
C ASN A 593 12.62 -23.93 -33.80
N VAL A 594 12.51 -23.53 -32.52
CA VAL A 594 13.58 -23.72 -31.52
C VAL A 594 13.89 -25.21 -31.32
N LEU A 595 12.86 -26.04 -31.20
CA LEU A 595 13.02 -27.50 -31.07
C LEU A 595 13.72 -28.11 -32.29
N SER A 596 13.39 -27.65 -33.51
CA SER A 596 14.05 -28.11 -34.73
C SER A 596 15.52 -27.67 -34.79
N GLU A 597 15.84 -26.43 -34.38
CA GLU A 597 17.23 -25.96 -34.30
C GLU A 597 18.05 -26.68 -33.21
N GLU A 598 17.40 -27.29 -32.21
CA GLU A 598 18.02 -28.18 -31.22
C GLU A 598 18.05 -29.66 -31.66
N GLU A 599 17.77 -29.96 -32.92
CA GLU A 599 17.74 -31.33 -33.48
C GLU A 599 16.66 -32.24 -32.82
N LYS A 600 15.63 -31.65 -32.20
CA LYS A 600 14.46 -32.34 -31.63
C LYS A 600 13.27 -32.36 -32.60
N ASP A 601 13.51 -32.75 -33.84
CA ASP A 601 12.53 -32.60 -34.93
C ASP A 601 11.22 -33.37 -34.73
N ASP A 602 11.26 -34.54 -34.07
CA ASP A 602 10.05 -35.30 -33.72
C ASP A 602 9.13 -34.53 -32.76
N GLU A 603 9.72 -33.83 -31.77
CA GLU A 603 8.98 -32.99 -30.84
C GLU A 603 8.49 -31.71 -31.51
N ALA A 604 9.31 -31.12 -32.39
CA ALA A 604 8.95 -29.96 -33.19
C ALA A 604 7.72 -30.25 -34.08
N LEU A 605 7.72 -31.39 -34.78
CA LEU A 605 6.61 -31.79 -35.64
C LEU A 605 5.33 -32.04 -34.82
N LYS A 606 5.43 -32.72 -33.67
CA LYS A 606 4.29 -32.93 -32.77
C LYS A 606 3.71 -31.60 -32.29
N THR A 607 4.56 -30.66 -31.92
CA THR A 607 4.18 -29.31 -31.47
C THR A 607 3.42 -28.55 -32.55
N LEU A 608 3.88 -28.57 -33.81
CA LEU A 608 3.15 -27.95 -34.94
C LEU A 608 1.84 -28.64 -35.28
N LYS A 609 1.79 -29.98 -35.19
CA LYS A 609 0.57 -30.75 -35.50
C LYS A 609 -0.51 -30.59 -34.43
N ALA A 610 -0.15 -30.17 -33.22
CA ALA A 610 -1.11 -29.91 -32.14
C ALA A 610 -2.03 -28.70 -32.42
N ILE A 611 -1.59 -27.75 -33.26
CA ILE A 611 -2.36 -26.55 -33.59
C ILE A 611 -3.12 -26.69 -34.92
N SER A 612 -4.41 -26.35 -34.94
CA SER A 612 -5.24 -26.37 -36.16
C SER A 612 -5.06 -25.10 -36.99
N SER A 613 -4.97 -25.26 -38.32
CA SER A 613 -4.79 -24.14 -39.24
C SER A 613 -6.07 -23.34 -39.53
N ASN A 614 -7.26 -23.80 -39.11
CA ASN A 614 -8.53 -23.18 -39.47
C ASN A 614 -8.70 -21.75 -38.92
N ASP A 615 -8.18 -21.50 -37.72
CA ASP A 615 -8.38 -20.24 -36.98
C ASP A 615 -7.20 -19.26 -37.19
N MET A 616 -6.24 -19.60 -38.07
CA MET A 616 -5.05 -18.79 -38.37
C MET A 616 -5.28 -17.84 -39.55
N ASN A 617 -4.62 -16.67 -39.54
CA ASN A 617 -4.51 -15.83 -40.73
C ASN A 617 -3.61 -16.48 -41.79
N ASP A 618 -3.66 -15.98 -43.02
CA ASP A 618 -2.95 -16.59 -44.15
C ASP A 618 -1.43 -16.56 -44.01
N ASP A 619 -0.87 -15.55 -43.33
CA ASP A 619 0.57 -15.44 -43.10
C ASP A 619 1.07 -16.48 -42.10
N LEU A 620 0.32 -16.73 -41.02
CA LEU A 620 0.64 -17.78 -40.05
C LEU A 620 0.47 -19.17 -40.66
N LYS A 621 -0.55 -19.39 -41.50
CA LYS A 621 -0.70 -20.64 -42.26
C LYS A 621 0.51 -20.90 -43.14
N LYS A 622 0.99 -19.89 -43.87
CA LYS A 622 2.19 -19.99 -44.70
C LYS A 622 3.45 -20.26 -43.87
N ARG A 623 3.65 -19.56 -42.75
CA ARG A 623 4.79 -19.78 -41.84
C ARG A 623 4.79 -21.19 -41.25
N LYS A 624 3.64 -21.65 -40.75
CA LYS A 624 3.46 -23.01 -40.23
C LYS A 624 3.76 -24.06 -41.31
N ALA A 625 3.16 -23.94 -42.49
CA ALA A 625 3.35 -24.88 -43.59
C ALA A 625 4.82 -24.96 -44.01
N PHE A 626 5.49 -23.81 -44.13
CA PHE A 626 6.91 -23.75 -44.47
C PHE A 626 7.78 -24.46 -43.42
N LEU A 627 7.56 -24.19 -42.13
CA LEU A 627 8.30 -24.83 -41.04
C LEU A 627 8.00 -26.34 -40.94
N GLU A 628 6.74 -26.75 -41.15
CA GLU A 628 6.36 -28.15 -41.18
C GLU A 628 7.06 -28.91 -42.31
N ALA A 629 7.14 -28.33 -43.51
CA ALA A 629 7.90 -28.92 -44.62
C ALA A 629 9.40 -28.98 -44.31
N LYS A 630 9.98 -27.94 -43.68
CA LYS A 630 11.37 -27.93 -43.22
C LYS A 630 11.65 -29.10 -42.27
N ILE A 631 10.82 -29.28 -41.24
CA ILE A 631 10.96 -30.34 -40.24
C ILE A 631 10.76 -31.73 -40.87
N LEU A 632 9.81 -31.88 -41.81
CA LEU A 632 9.61 -33.14 -42.53
C LEU A 632 10.83 -33.53 -43.38
N ILE A 633 11.55 -32.56 -43.93
CA ILE A 633 12.80 -32.80 -44.66
C ILE A 633 13.91 -33.28 -43.71
N GLU A 634 14.04 -32.67 -42.53
CA GLU A 634 15.00 -33.11 -41.51
C GLU A 634 14.67 -34.53 -40.98
N LEU A 635 13.38 -34.89 -40.88
CA LEU A 635 12.92 -36.24 -40.54
C LEU A 635 12.95 -37.25 -41.70
N GLU A 636 13.55 -36.89 -42.85
CA GLU A 636 13.62 -37.71 -44.07
C GLU A 636 12.26 -38.13 -44.67
N LYS A 637 11.16 -37.44 -44.31
CA LYS A 637 9.80 -37.68 -44.83
C LYS A 637 9.56 -36.88 -46.12
N PHE A 638 10.39 -37.14 -47.13
CA PHE A 638 10.47 -36.34 -48.34
C PHE A 638 9.16 -36.26 -49.13
N ASP A 639 8.38 -37.34 -49.19
CA ASP A 639 7.12 -37.37 -49.94
C ASP A 639 6.04 -36.47 -49.31
N GLU A 640 5.95 -36.46 -47.98
CA GLU A 640 5.06 -35.57 -47.24
C GLU A 640 5.48 -34.10 -47.43
N ALA A 641 6.78 -33.81 -47.33
CA ALA A 641 7.31 -32.47 -47.56
C ALA A 641 7.01 -31.97 -48.97
N ARG A 642 7.23 -32.79 -50.00
CA ARG A 642 6.93 -32.47 -51.42
C ARG A 642 5.44 -32.22 -51.65
N ALA A 643 4.56 -32.95 -50.96
CA ALA A 643 3.13 -32.71 -51.05
C ALA A 643 2.76 -31.31 -50.50
N LEU A 644 3.36 -30.93 -49.38
CA LEU A 644 3.13 -29.66 -48.69
C LEU A 644 3.68 -28.45 -49.49
N MET A 645 4.80 -28.64 -50.20
CA MET A 645 5.42 -27.62 -51.06
C MET A 645 4.53 -27.17 -52.23
N LYS A 646 3.63 -28.01 -52.73
CA LYS A 646 2.80 -27.70 -53.94
C LYS A 646 1.90 -26.47 -53.78
N SER A 647 1.54 -26.12 -52.54
CA SER A 647 0.69 -24.98 -52.22
C SER A 647 1.47 -23.72 -51.79
N MET A 648 2.80 -23.74 -51.84
CA MET A 648 3.66 -22.64 -51.40
C MET A 648 4.03 -21.69 -52.55
N ASN A 649 4.60 -20.53 -52.20
CA ASN A 649 5.11 -19.60 -53.19
C ASN A 649 6.48 -20.06 -53.75
N SER A 650 6.90 -19.50 -54.89
CA SER A 650 8.14 -19.88 -55.57
C SER A 650 9.39 -19.78 -54.69
N ASN A 651 9.49 -18.73 -53.87
CA ASN A 651 10.67 -18.49 -53.04
C ASN A 651 10.78 -19.51 -51.91
N GLN A 652 9.67 -19.84 -51.24
CA GLN A 652 9.63 -20.89 -50.22
C GLN A 652 9.95 -22.26 -50.80
N ILE A 653 9.43 -22.56 -52.00
CA ILE A 653 9.72 -23.82 -52.70
C ILE A 653 11.22 -23.93 -52.98
N GLN A 654 11.84 -22.88 -53.50
CA GLN A 654 13.27 -22.88 -53.82
C GLN A 654 14.15 -23.13 -52.58
N LEU A 655 13.84 -22.48 -51.46
CA LEU A 655 14.54 -22.70 -50.18
C LEU A 655 14.42 -24.16 -49.70
N LEU A 656 13.22 -24.73 -49.77
CA LEU A 656 12.98 -26.12 -49.37
C LEU A 656 13.61 -27.12 -50.34
N GLN A 657 13.69 -26.81 -51.64
CA GLN A 657 14.40 -27.63 -52.63
C GLN A 657 15.91 -27.68 -52.35
N ILE A 658 16.52 -26.54 -52.01
CA ILE A 658 17.94 -26.48 -51.59
C ILE A 658 18.16 -27.38 -50.37
N GLN A 659 17.29 -27.28 -49.37
CA GLN A 659 17.40 -28.10 -48.15
C GLN A 659 17.18 -29.59 -48.43
N LEU A 660 16.22 -29.93 -49.29
CA LEU A 660 15.95 -31.30 -49.70
C LEU A 660 17.14 -31.92 -50.45
N ALA A 661 17.73 -31.20 -51.41
CA ALA A 661 18.92 -31.64 -52.13
C ALA A 661 20.14 -31.79 -51.20
N TRP A 662 20.26 -30.90 -50.20
CA TRP A 662 21.28 -31.00 -49.15
C TRP A 662 21.12 -32.29 -48.34
N GLN A 663 19.92 -32.58 -47.82
CA GLN A 663 19.67 -33.77 -47.01
C GLN A 663 19.82 -35.07 -47.82
N GLN A 664 19.39 -35.08 -49.08
CA GLN A 664 19.55 -36.23 -49.99
C GLN A 664 20.97 -36.39 -50.54
N LYS A 665 21.89 -35.46 -50.22
CA LYS A 665 23.27 -35.43 -50.72
C LYS A 665 23.35 -35.37 -52.26
N GLU A 666 22.36 -34.76 -52.89
CA GLU A 666 22.30 -34.55 -54.34
C GLU A 666 23.15 -33.34 -54.74
N TRP A 667 24.47 -33.49 -54.69
CA TRP A 667 25.41 -32.37 -54.83
C TRP A 667 25.28 -31.61 -56.16
N GLU A 668 24.99 -32.29 -57.26
CA GLU A 668 24.80 -31.64 -58.57
C GLU A 668 23.57 -30.74 -58.61
N GLU A 669 22.46 -31.22 -58.06
CA GLU A 669 21.21 -30.47 -58.05
C GLU A 669 21.28 -29.33 -57.05
N LEU A 670 21.84 -29.59 -55.87
CA LEU A 670 22.15 -28.57 -54.87
C LEU A 670 23.01 -27.44 -55.45
N LYS A 671 24.06 -27.78 -56.23
CA LYS A 671 24.89 -26.78 -56.90
C LYS A 671 24.02 -25.88 -57.79
N LYS A 672 23.21 -26.46 -58.67
CA LYS A 672 22.37 -25.69 -59.61
C LYS A 672 21.41 -24.75 -58.89
N LEU A 673 20.71 -25.27 -57.88
CA LEU A 673 19.72 -24.51 -57.10
C LEU A 673 20.38 -23.35 -56.34
N LEU A 674 21.55 -23.58 -55.74
CA LEU A 674 22.31 -22.55 -55.04
C LEU A 674 22.93 -21.53 -56.00
N ASP A 675 23.41 -21.95 -57.17
CA ASP A 675 23.96 -21.05 -58.18
C ASP A 675 22.88 -20.07 -58.68
N GLU A 676 21.67 -20.58 -58.95
CA GLU A 676 20.52 -19.76 -59.30
C GLU A 676 20.11 -18.81 -58.16
N PHE A 677 19.99 -19.33 -56.93
CA PHE A 677 19.58 -18.55 -55.77
C PHE A 677 20.58 -17.44 -55.39
N LEU A 678 21.88 -17.73 -55.47
CA LEU A 678 22.94 -16.78 -55.12
C LEU A 678 23.19 -15.74 -56.22
N THR A 679 22.86 -16.03 -57.48
CA THR A 679 23.06 -15.09 -58.61
C THR A 679 21.92 -14.08 -58.72
N THR A 680 20.70 -14.48 -58.41
CA THR A 680 19.51 -13.62 -58.37
C THR A 680 18.77 -13.83 -57.06
N PRO A 681 19.30 -13.31 -55.93
CA PRO A 681 18.62 -13.41 -54.66
C PRO A 681 17.27 -12.66 -54.74
N PRO A 682 16.18 -13.21 -54.19
CA PRO A 682 14.91 -12.51 -54.11
C PRO A 682 15.07 -11.19 -53.32
N ASP A 683 14.37 -10.13 -53.74
CA ASP A 683 14.51 -8.76 -53.23
C ASP A 683 14.63 -8.69 -51.68
N ASN A 684 15.67 -7.98 -51.21
CA ASN A 684 15.92 -7.63 -49.80
C ASN A 684 16.19 -8.77 -48.79
N GLN A 685 16.44 -10.02 -49.21
CA GLN A 685 16.91 -11.06 -48.27
C GLN A 685 18.43 -11.02 -48.09
N PRO A 686 18.96 -10.86 -46.84
CA PRO A 686 20.38 -10.98 -46.60
C PRO A 686 20.85 -12.40 -46.91
N LEU A 687 21.98 -12.52 -47.61
CA LEU A 687 22.61 -13.81 -47.91
C LEU A 687 22.87 -14.59 -46.61
N ASN A 688 22.53 -15.88 -46.59
CA ASN A 688 22.76 -16.73 -45.43
C ASN A 688 24.15 -17.41 -45.53
N PRO A 689 25.09 -17.14 -44.60
CA PRO A 689 26.41 -17.79 -44.58
C PRO A 689 26.36 -19.32 -44.63
N ARG A 690 25.32 -19.95 -44.08
CA ARG A 690 25.12 -21.41 -44.12
C ARG A 690 24.93 -21.91 -45.56
N MET A 691 24.19 -21.18 -46.39
CA MET A 691 23.97 -21.56 -47.80
C MET A 691 25.25 -21.44 -48.62
N ILE A 692 26.08 -20.43 -48.31
CA ILE A 692 27.41 -20.26 -48.93
C ILE A 692 28.31 -21.44 -48.57
N LEU A 693 28.28 -21.90 -47.31
CA LEU A 693 28.99 -23.10 -46.89
C LEU A 693 28.44 -24.36 -47.58
N GLN A 694 27.12 -24.50 -47.71
CA GLN A 694 26.50 -25.61 -48.43
C GLN A 694 26.92 -25.60 -49.91
N TYR A 695 27.02 -24.42 -50.52
CA TYR A 695 27.47 -24.26 -51.89
C TYR A 695 28.93 -24.67 -52.04
N ALA A 696 29.82 -24.17 -51.18
CA ALA A 696 31.21 -24.60 -51.14
C ALA A 696 31.35 -26.12 -50.93
N THR A 697 30.56 -26.70 -50.02
CA THR A 697 30.54 -28.15 -49.78
C THR A 697 30.12 -28.92 -51.04
N SER A 698 29.10 -28.46 -51.76
CA SER A 698 28.65 -29.08 -53.01
C SER A 698 29.74 -29.05 -54.09
N LEU A 699 30.46 -27.93 -54.24
CA LEU A 699 31.55 -27.78 -55.21
C LEU A 699 32.76 -28.64 -54.84
N ALA A 700 33.09 -28.73 -53.55
CA ALA A 700 34.17 -29.58 -53.05
C ALA A 700 33.90 -31.06 -53.34
N ASN A 701 32.69 -31.55 -53.05
CA ASN A 701 32.29 -32.93 -53.34
C ASN A 701 32.24 -33.24 -54.85
N LEU A 702 31.97 -32.23 -55.69
CA LEU A 702 32.00 -32.36 -57.15
C LEU A 702 33.39 -32.15 -57.77
N GLY A 703 34.42 -31.85 -56.97
CA GLY A 703 35.79 -31.62 -57.45
C GLY A 703 36.01 -30.32 -58.24
N LYS A 704 35.13 -29.33 -58.10
CA LYS A 704 35.16 -28.06 -58.87
C LYS A 704 36.03 -27.00 -58.18
N THR A 705 37.34 -27.18 -58.23
CA THR A 705 38.33 -26.35 -57.51
C THR A 705 38.44 -24.91 -58.03
N GLU A 706 38.17 -24.66 -59.31
CA GLU A 706 38.15 -23.29 -59.87
C GLU A 706 36.94 -22.50 -59.38
N ASP A 707 35.75 -23.13 -59.37
CA ASP A 707 34.52 -22.52 -58.86
C ASP A 707 34.63 -22.16 -57.37
N LEU A 708 35.33 -22.99 -56.57
CA LEU A 708 35.58 -22.73 -55.14
C LEU A 708 36.42 -21.47 -54.90
N LYS A 709 37.44 -21.21 -55.73
CA LYS A 709 38.26 -19.99 -55.62
C LYS A 709 37.45 -18.75 -55.97
N GLY A 710 36.61 -18.82 -57.00
CA GLY A 710 35.70 -17.73 -57.34
C GLY A 710 34.68 -17.43 -56.23
N LEU A 711 34.34 -18.44 -55.43
CA LEU A 711 33.45 -18.31 -54.27
C LEU A 711 34.15 -17.60 -53.09
N GLU A 712 35.44 -17.87 -52.86
CA GLU A 712 36.29 -17.13 -51.92
C GLU A 712 36.41 -15.65 -52.30
N GLU A 713 36.65 -15.35 -53.57
CA GLU A 713 36.76 -13.98 -54.07
C GLU A 713 35.48 -13.17 -53.87
N LYS A 714 34.31 -13.79 -54.07
CA LYS A 714 33.00 -13.12 -53.94
C LYS A 714 32.50 -13.02 -52.49
N TYR A 715 32.65 -14.09 -51.70
CA TYR A 715 31.99 -14.21 -50.40
C TYR A 715 32.97 -14.31 -49.21
N GLY A 716 34.29 -14.30 -49.45
CA GLY A 716 35.31 -14.45 -48.40
C GLY A 716 35.18 -13.42 -47.27
N SER A 717 35.01 -12.14 -47.59
CA SER A 717 34.90 -11.06 -46.59
C SER A 717 33.65 -11.18 -45.70
N MET A 718 32.56 -11.75 -46.24
CA MET A 718 31.34 -12.03 -45.51
C MET A 718 31.52 -13.27 -44.60
N MET A 719 32.10 -14.34 -45.15
CA MET A 719 32.35 -15.58 -44.41
C MET A 719 33.36 -15.37 -43.28
N GLU A 720 34.33 -14.46 -43.42
CA GLU A 720 35.28 -14.09 -42.36
C GLU A 720 34.62 -13.49 -41.12
N LYS A 721 33.49 -12.80 -41.28
CA LYS A 721 32.70 -12.25 -40.17
C LYS A 721 31.68 -13.25 -39.61
N SER A 722 31.52 -14.39 -40.26
CA SER A 722 30.58 -15.44 -39.87
C SER A 722 31.23 -16.46 -38.95
N HIS A 723 30.40 -17.19 -38.20
CA HIS A 723 30.85 -18.32 -37.40
C HIS A 723 31.36 -19.51 -38.23
N TYR A 724 31.07 -19.56 -39.53
CA TYR A 724 31.50 -20.63 -40.45
C TYR A 724 32.87 -20.37 -41.10
N LYS A 725 33.61 -19.35 -40.62
CA LYS A 725 34.90 -18.96 -41.19
C LYS A 725 35.85 -20.15 -41.34
N ASN A 726 35.99 -20.95 -40.29
CA ASN A 726 37.00 -22.01 -40.25
C ASN A 726 36.62 -23.17 -41.18
N GLU A 727 35.35 -23.58 -41.16
CA GLU A 727 34.79 -24.63 -42.02
C GLU A 727 34.89 -24.23 -43.49
N PHE A 728 34.57 -22.97 -43.78
CA PHE A 728 34.67 -22.42 -45.13
C PHE A 728 36.12 -22.37 -45.63
N GLN A 729 37.06 -21.90 -44.80
CA GLN A 729 38.49 -21.88 -45.15
C GLN A 729 39.05 -23.29 -45.36
N MET A 730 38.63 -24.28 -44.56
CA MET A 730 39.06 -25.67 -44.74
C MET A 730 38.59 -26.28 -46.07
N LEU A 731 37.40 -25.90 -46.55
CA LEU A 731 36.87 -26.38 -47.83
C LEU A 731 37.58 -25.74 -49.04
N ILE A 732 37.96 -24.46 -48.93
CA ILE A 732 38.62 -23.74 -50.03
C ILE A 732 40.11 -24.08 -50.12
N HIS A 733 40.78 -24.17 -48.96
CA HIS A 733 42.20 -24.52 -48.85
C HIS A 733 42.34 -25.88 -48.16
N PRO A 734 41.97 -27.00 -48.81
CA PRO A 734 42.11 -28.31 -48.20
C PRO A 734 43.57 -28.55 -47.84
N LEU A 735 43.82 -28.86 -46.57
CA LEU A 735 45.16 -29.17 -46.07
C LEU A 735 45.76 -30.27 -46.94
N LYS A 736 46.89 -29.98 -47.62
CA LYS A 736 47.64 -31.00 -48.36
C LYS A 736 47.95 -32.15 -47.38
N PRO A 737 47.65 -33.42 -47.72
CA PRO A 737 48.11 -34.52 -46.89
C PRO A 737 49.63 -34.44 -46.80
N LEU A 738 50.17 -34.52 -45.57
CA LEU A 738 51.59 -34.77 -45.36
C LEU A 738 51.94 -36.04 -46.14
N ALA A 739 52.76 -35.90 -47.16
CA ALA A 739 53.27 -37.02 -47.93
C ALA A 739 53.91 -38.02 -46.96
N SER A 740 53.43 -39.27 -46.99
CA SER A 740 54.01 -40.42 -46.31
C SER A 740 55.41 -40.71 -46.82
#